data_AF-A0A2U2SRJ7-F1
#
_entry.id   AF-A0A2U2SRJ7-F1
#
_cell.length_a   1.000
_cell.length_b   1.000
_cell.length_c   1.000
_cell.angle_alpha   90.00
_cell.angle_beta   90.00
_cell.angle_gamma   90.00
#
_symmetry.space_group_name_H-M   'P 1'
#
loop_
_entity.id
_entity.type
_entity.pdbx_description
1 polymer ?
#
loop_
_entity_poly.entity_id
_entity_poly.type
_entity_poly.pdbx_seq_one_letter_code
_entity_poly.pdbx_strand_id
1 'polypeptide(L)'
;DTNWVTHNARVRNGTDALGNPINGTPRAANSTMLSPDLRISEFLYAGTTPGTQGDEFVELCNAQPVEATLYYLKIGDAAQAGRGESMFLLPPGLKLSPDACLVVAKNAAQFAARFGFFPDFELITGSATYPDTPAVPDLSPYTVWAGRAWALEDAGDEIVLLGPDDQIVDSVAYLRGDYAAVALAPDPVRAPPPHSLQRLWPLDSDLMPADFVHATPSPGHVTRLPQPPASPPPTVDLPDGMHVYWGVLNSPSSYSGGSAPPALAFATARANGLHFLAITDNAAALNPRLWSDCRQRSALTSQGDAFVALCGFEYRALPQGFASVWNTSDYFAPPEAPGDAVLALDAWLKTQPQALASLHRAPLATPLSDLPDPSATASRFHLWQVFGSPSSVGGVDTLETTWMQILASGWQLAPLPDPAPMNNSASAFGAQRIGVIASQLTSDDLLAALHARRVFATQDENLALILRSGDRWMGSTLATPEALALEVATFDRGGITQPITLTLFDRSTPLATQAFPSSNISWSLSVTTQPGHYYWVRAVQADDDVASSAPLWVAGRAAADTVTINEVLPAPRQLDWNGDGTPDRRDEWIELYNPGEMPVGLGGWQVGDASGRRFVLPLLTTIPARGYTVLYGLQTGLVLNNTADDVILQRADGSYAERYTYERGPGYDLSTCRLPDGVGSWQRRCLPTPGAANQVLPEEEKGPLHTDIRGARQLPTGSWVQLRGHITVPPGIFGPRVAYLQDEYSGIRLYLPQDHRLVCAPGDRVEVTGRTGSYYGELQLRVRERGDVRRIRTGPLPAPLPVTSGQMVEPYEGMLVQLSGRVSEIESGGSFWLDDGSGPARVYLDPDTGIKRPALSLGQLVQVAGVVSQYRRTPQVRSDGYRLLPRFPGDMTYAATEEQGQPDLLVPLRLPETGVR
;
A
#
# COMPACT_ATOMS: atom_id res chain seq x y z
N ASP A 1 -21.78 20.97 80.76
CA ASP A 1 -20.59 21.62 80.21
C ASP A 1 -20.96 23.05 79.85
N THR A 2 -20.18 24.03 80.31
CA THR A 2 -20.45 25.48 80.21
C THR A 2 -20.05 26.10 78.87
N ASN A 3 -19.55 25.31 77.91
CA ASN A 3 -18.96 25.79 76.66
C ASN A 3 -19.93 25.96 75.46
N TRP A 4 -21.23 26.18 75.67
CA TRP A 4 -22.21 26.27 74.57
C TRP A 4 -22.74 27.70 74.37
N VAL A 5 -22.51 28.28 73.18
CA VAL A 5 -23.17 29.51 72.72
C VAL A 5 -23.91 29.21 71.40
N THR A 6 -25.17 29.64 71.33
CA THR A 6 -26.25 29.26 70.40
C THR A 6 -25.92 29.17 68.89
N HIS A 7 -26.53 28.20 68.21
CA HIS A 7 -26.51 28.00 66.74
C HIS A 7 -27.71 28.70 66.07
N ASN A 8 -27.48 29.77 65.29
CA ASN A 8 -28.53 30.55 64.60
C ASN A 8 -28.23 30.80 63.10
N ALA A 9 -27.61 29.84 62.43
CA ALA A 9 -27.29 29.87 60.99
C ALA A 9 -26.25 30.91 60.51
N ARG A 10 -25.64 31.71 61.39
CA ARG A 10 -24.48 32.58 61.04
C ARG A 10 -23.18 32.29 61.79
N VAL A 11 -23.23 31.58 62.92
CA VAL A 11 -22.07 31.27 63.78
C VAL A 11 -22.15 29.79 64.18
N ARG A 12 -21.06 29.03 63.99
CA ARG A 12 -20.95 27.57 64.23
C ARG A 12 -19.80 27.29 65.21
N ASN A 13 -20.08 27.17 66.51
CA ASN A 13 -19.02 27.08 67.52
C ASN A 13 -19.39 26.05 68.60
N GLY A 14 -18.67 24.94 68.64
CA GLY A 14 -18.66 23.97 69.74
C GLY A 14 -17.59 22.92 69.48
N THR A 15 -16.84 22.52 70.50
CA THR A 15 -15.83 21.46 70.43
C THR A 15 -16.13 20.35 71.42
N ASP A 16 -15.82 19.10 71.09
CA ASP A 16 -15.91 17.99 72.04
C ASP A 16 -14.77 18.05 73.08
N ALA A 17 -14.73 17.06 74.00
CA ALA A 17 -13.70 16.97 75.03
C ALA A 17 -12.27 16.76 74.48
N LEU A 18 -12.14 16.50 73.17
CA LEU A 18 -10.88 16.31 72.45
C LEU A 18 -10.56 17.48 71.51
N GLY A 19 -11.40 18.51 71.46
CA GLY A 19 -11.19 19.72 70.65
C GLY A 19 -11.74 19.65 69.22
N ASN A 20 -12.50 18.62 68.85
CA ASN A 20 -13.05 18.49 67.49
C ASN A 20 -14.30 19.36 67.32
N PRO A 21 -14.47 20.11 66.20
CA PRO A 21 -15.67 20.90 65.96
C PRO A 21 -16.92 20.01 65.82
N ILE A 22 -17.99 20.33 66.53
CA ILE A 22 -19.26 19.59 66.51
C ILE A 22 -20.34 20.42 65.80
N ASN A 23 -21.06 19.83 64.84
CA ASN A 23 -22.26 20.41 64.24
C ASN A 23 -23.49 19.63 64.71
N GLY A 24 -24.25 20.14 65.69
CA GLY A 24 -25.52 19.52 66.08
C GLY A 24 -26.24 20.17 67.26
N THR A 25 -27.56 20.04 67.31
CA THR A 25 -28.40 20.32 68.49
C THR A 25 -28.34 19.15 69.48
N PRO A 26 -28.37 19.38 70.81
CA PRO A 26 -28.24 18.30 71.78
C PRO A 26 -29.42 17.30 71.71
N ARG A 27 -29.10 15.99 71.62
CA ARG A 27 -30.01 14.85 71.90
C ARG A 27 -31.23 14.66 70.97
N ALA A 28 -31.09 14.86 69.66
CA ALA A 28 -32.06 14.33 68.68
C ALA A 28 -31.48 13.14 67.90
N ALA A 29 -32.30 12.14 67.58
CA ALA A 29 -31.93 10.92 66.83
C ALA A 29 -31.52 11.16 65.35
N ASN A 30 -31.40 12.42 64.92
CA ASN A 30 -31.22 12.83 63.53
C ASN A 30 -29.99 13.73 63.30
N SER A 31 -28.94 13.64 64.13
CA SER A 31 -27.65 14.26 63.80
C SER A 31 -26.97 13.44 62.70
N THR A 32 -27.15 13.84 61.43
CA THR A 32 -26.45 13.23 60.30
C THR A 32 -25.00 13.69 60.28
N MET A 33 -24.05 12.76 60.33
CA MET A 33 -22.67 13.05 59.96
C MET A 33 -22.64 13.19 58.45
N LEU A 34 -22.23 14.37 57.94
CA LEU A 34 -21.91 14.50 56.53
C LEU A 34 -20.64 13.70 56.27
N SER A 35 -20.70 12.76 55.33
CA SER A 35 -19.51 12.05 54.86
C SER A 35 -18.48 13.05 54.34
N PRO A 36 -17.17 12.84 54.58
CA PRO A 36 -16.15 13.63 53.89
C PRO A 36 -16.29 13.45 52.38
N ASP A 37 -15.95 14.48 51.60
CA ASP A 37 -15.90 14.42 50.13
C ASP A 37 -14.64 13.63 49.71
N LEU A 38 -14.76 12.32 49.88
CA LEU A 38 -13.78 11.31 49.48
C LEU A 38 -14.22 10.72 48.15
N ARG A 39 -13.30 10.60 47.21
CA ARG A 39 -13.62 10.13 45.84
C ARG A 39 -12.70 9.02 45.40
N ILE A 40 -13.26 8.10 44.62
CA ILE A 40 -12.56 7.08 43.85
C ILE A 40 -11.72 7.80 42.80
N SER A 41 -10.42 7.88 43.02
CA SER A 41 -9.49 8.65 42.20
C SER A 41 -8.77 7.80 41.16
N GLU A 42 -8.59 6.51 41.42
CA GLU A 42 -7.99 5.58 40.48
C GLU A 42 -8.52 4.16 40.74
N PHE A 43 -8.72 3.37 39.68
CA PHE A 43 -8.95 1.94 39.83
C PHE A 43 -8.36 1.16 38.66
N LEU A 44 -7.83 -0.01 39.00
CA LEU A 44 -7.32 -1.00 38.05
C LEU A 44 -8.16 -2.26 38.18
N TYR A 45 -9.05 -2.46 37.20
CA TYR A 45 -9.91 -3.65 37.15
C TYR A 45 -9.28 -4.80 36.35
N ALA A 46 -8.43 -4.50 35.37
CA ALA A 46 -7.79 -5.52 34.52
C ALA A 46 -6.36 -5.79 34.99
N GLY A 47 -6.24 -6.66 35.98
CA GLY A 47 -4.96 -7.05 36.57
C GLY A 47 -4.07 -7.82 35.59
N THR A 48 -2.76 -7.71 35.76
CA THR A 48 -1.78 -8.43 34.92
C THR A 48 -1.25 -9.70 35.57
N THR A 49 -1.58 -9.95 36.83
CA THR A 49 -1.13 -11.15 37.55
C THR A 49 -1.82 -12.39 37.00
N PRO A 50 -1.08 -13.36 36.41
CA PRO A 50 -1.68 -14.50 35.71
C PRO A 50 -2.64 -15.31 36.60
N GLY A 51 -3.85 -15.54 36.09
CA GLY A 51 -4.86 -16.42 36.69
C GLY A 51 -5.53 -15.91 37.97
N THR A 52 -5.12 -14.76 38.50
CA THR A 52 -5.58 -14.24 39.79
C THR A 52 -5.98 -12.77 39.75
N GLN A 53 -5.29 -11.97 38.93
CA GLN A 53 -5.48 -10.52 38.87
C GLN A 53 -5.40 -9.85 40.27
N GLY A 54 -4.64 -10.41 41.21
CA GLY A 54 -4.57 -9.87 42.57
C GLY A 54 -3.83 -8.53 42.68
N ASP A 55 -3.30 -8.01 41.57
CA ASP A 55 -2.81 -6.64 41.44
C ASP A 55 -3.92 -5.60 41.15
N GLU A 56 -5.19 -6.01 41.04
CA GLU A 56 -6.35 -5.11 41.05
C GLU A 56 -6.35 -4.21 42.31
N PHE A 57 -6.76 -2.95 42.15
CA PHE A 57 -6.87 -2.01 43.27
C PHE A 57 -7.89 -0.90 43.00
N VAL A 58 -8.34 -0.26 44.08
CA VAL A 58 -9.07 1.01 44.08
C VAL A 58 -8.34 2.01 44.97
N GLU A 59 -8.31 3.26 44.55
CA GLU A 59 -7.72 4.39 45.26
C GLU A 59 -8.82 5.38 45.68
N LEU A 60 -8.75 5.85 46.93
CA LEU A 60 -9.66 6.84 47.48
C LEU A 60 -8.87 8.05 47.96
N CYS A 61 -9.10 9.23 47.38
CA CYS A 61 -8.43 10.46 47.79
C CYS A 61 -9.39 11.49 48.41
N ASN A 62 -8.85 12.35 49.27
CA ASN A 62 -9.60 13.44 49.90
C ASN A 62 -9.66 14.68 48.99
N ALA A 63 -10.84 14.96 48.41
CA ALA A 63 -11.07 16.10 47.52
C ALA A 63 -11.23 17.44 48.25
N GLN A 64 -11.29 17.42 49.58
CA GLN A 64 -11.48 18.62 50.39
C GLN A 64 -10.15 19.38 50.57
N PRO A 65 -10.20 20.72 50.65
CA PRO A 65 -9.01 21.53 50.97
C PRO A 65 -8.60 21.45 52.45
N VAL A 66 -9.24 20.57 53.24
CA VAL A 66 -8.97 20.35 54.67
C VAL A 66 -8.82 18.85 54.96
N GLU A 67 -8.21 18.52 56.10
CA GLU A 67 -8.08 17.13 56.56
C GLU A 67 -9.47 16.49 56.75
N ALA A 68 -9.70 15.34 56.10
CA ALA A 68 -10.88 14.52 56.25
C ALA A 68 -10.62 13.42 57.29
N THR A 69 -11.55 13.23 58.22
CA THR A 69 -11.56 12.06 59.12
C THR A 69 -12.59 11.04 58.63
N LEU A 70 -12.14 9.83 58.34
CA LEU A 70 -12.97 8.76 57.79
C LEU A 70 -13.69 8.03 58.93
N TYR A 71 -14.99 7.87 58.84
CA TYR A 71 -15.78 7.21 59.86
C TYR A 71 -16.84 6.33 59.23
N TYR A 72 -16.79 5.01 59.50
CA TYR A 72 -17.75 4.00 58.99
C TYR A 72 -18.07 4.08 57.49
N LEU A 73 -17.06 4.44 56.68
CA LEU A 73 -17.17 4.35 55.23
C LEU A 73 -17.03 2.90 54.78
N LYS A 74 -17.67 2.55 53.65
CA LYS A 74 -17.56 1.22 53.05
C LYS A 74 -17.21 1.32 51.57
N ILE A 75 -16.38 0.41 51.08
CA ILE A 75 -15.97 0.31 49.68
C ILE A 75 -16.25 -1.10 49.17
N GLY A 76 -16.80 -1.23 47.98
CA GLY A 76 -17.27 -2.51 47.44
C GLY A 76 -17.64 -2.41 45.97
N ASP A 77 -17.79 -3.57 45.33
CA ASP A 77 -18.40 -3.76 44.01
C ASP A 77 -19.93 -3.98 44.11
N ALA A 78 -20.49 -4.02 45.33
CA ALA A 78 -21.91 -4.23 45.52
C ALA A 78 -22.76 -2.95 45.36
N ALA A 79 -23.28 -2.70 44.17
CA ALA A 79 -24.16 -1.56 43.88
C ALA A 79 -25.47 -1.57 44.69
N GLN A 80 -25.97 -2.74 45.10
CA GLN A 80 -27.20 -2.88 45.89
C GLN A 80 -27.05 -3.96 46.98
N ALA A 81 -27.71 -3.76 48.12
CA ALA A 81 -27.73 -4.73 49.21
C ALA A 81 -28.36 -6.07 48.78
N GLY A 82 -27.79 -7.19 49.24
CA GLY A 82 -28.33 -8.54 49.05
C GLY A 82 -27.86 -9.30 47.81
N ARG A 83 -26.86 -8.79 47.09
CA ARG A 83 -26.23 -9.45 45.92
C ARG A 83 -25.03 -10.32 46.31
N GLY A 84 -24.55 -11.13 45.36
CA GLY A 84 -23.38 -12.02 45.52
C GLY A 84 -22.01 -11.31 45.46
N GLU A 85 -22.02 -9.99 45.35
CA GLU A 85 -20.87 -9.08 45.32
C GLU A 85 -20.28 -8.87 46.73
N SER A 86 -19.42 -7.86 46.90
CA SER A 86 -18.68 -7.58 48.12
C SER A 86 -18.80 -6.13 48.60
N MET A 87 -18.64 -5.95 49.90
CA MET A 87 -18.58 -4.63 50.53
C MET A 87 -17.72 -4.73 51.79
N PHE A 88 -16.83 -3.76 52.00
CA PHE A 88 -15.83 -3.78 53.07
C PHE A 88 -15.82 -2.48 53.88
N LEU A 89 -15.62 -2.57 55.19
CA LEU A 89 -15.54 -1.43 56.09
C LEU A 89 -14.13 -0.85 56.11
N LEU A 90 -14.02 0.46 55.88
CA LEU A 90 -12.79 1.21 56.15
C LEU A 90 -12.62 1.43 57.67
N PRO A 91 -11.40 1.33 58.21
CA PRO A 91 -11.17 1.57 59.64
C PRO A 91 -11.61 2.97 60.08
N PRO A 92 -12.41 3.10 61.16
CA PRO A 92 -12.86 4.40 61.62
C PRO A 92 -11.70 5.18 62.26
N GLY A 93 -11.69 6.50 62.05
CA GLY A 93 -10.72 7.42 62.65
C GLY A 93 -9.47 7.69 61.80
N LEU A 94 -9.36 7.10 60.60
CA LEU A 94 -8.31 7.44 59.65
C LEU A 94 -8.39 8.92 59.25
N LYS A 95 -7.24 9.57 59.10
CA LYS A 95 -7.14 10.98 58.72
C LYS A 95 -6.43 11.10 57.39
N LEU A 96 -7.06 11.79 56.44
CA LEU A 96 -6.47 12.10 55.15
C LEU A 96 -6.32 13.60 54.99
N SER A 97 -5.08 14.05 54.81
CA SER A 97 -4.81 15.43 54.40
C SER A 97 -5.43 15.72 53.02
N PRO A 98 -5.58 17.00 52.63
CA PRO A 98 -6.00 17.34 51.26
C PRO A 98 -5.15 16.62 50.22
N ASP A 99 -5.80 16.05 49.21
CA ASP A 99 -5.18 15.28 48.12
C ASP A 99 -4.42 14.01 48.53
N ALA A 100 -4.43 13.64 49.82
CA ALA A 100 -3.88 12.37 50.27
C ALA A 100 -4.82 11.22 49.87
N CYS A 101 -4.22 10.08 49.52
CA CYS A 101 -4.90 8.93 48.95
C CYS A 101 -4.70 7.67 49.81
N LEU A 102 -5.69 6.80 49.81
CA LEU A 102 -5.61 5.43 50.33
C LEU A 102 -5.70 4.45 49.16
N VAL A 103 -4.79 3.49 49.13
CA VAL A 103 -4.79 2.40 48.15
C VAL A 103 -5.30 1.13 48.81
N VAL A 104 -6.39 0.58 48.28
CA VAL A 104 -6.98 -0.69 48.69
C VAL A 104 -6.78 -1.70 47.56
N ALA A 105 -5.94 -2.70 47.78
CA ALA A 105 -5.65 -3.72 46.78
C ALA A 105 -6.41 -5.03 47.04
N LYS A 106 -6.65 -5.81 45.98
CA LYS A 106 -7.19 -7.16 46.09
C LYS A 106 -6.28 -8.06 46.93
N ASN A 107 -4.97 -8.03 46.67
CA ASN A 107 -3.96 -8.73 47.48
C ASN A 107 -2.65 -7.92 47.55
N ALA A 108 -2.15 -7.67 48.77
CA ALA A 108 -1.00 -6.80 48.97
C ALA A 108 0.30 -7.35 48.37
N ALA A 109 0.53 -8.66 48.44
CA ALA A 109 1.76 -9.26 47.91
C ALA A 109 1.85 -9.16 46.38
N GLN A 110 0.73 -9.39 45.68
CA GLN A 110 0.67 -9.29 44.22
C GLN A 110 0.69 -7.84 43.74
N PHE A 111 0.00 -6.94 44.44
CA PHE A 111 0.13 -5.49 44.21
C PHE A 111 1.59 -5.04 44.35
N ALA A 112 2.25 -5.37 45.47
CA ALA A 112 3.62 -4.94 45.74
C ALA A 112 4.63 -5.53 44.75
N ALA A 113 4.38 -6.75 44.25
CA ALA A 113 5.20 -7.35 43.19
C ALA A 113 5.19 -6.52 41.89
N ARG A 114 4.09 -5.81 41.60
CA ARG A 114 3.95 -4.96 40.42
C ARG A 114 4.43 -3.53 40.65
N PHE A 115 4.03 -2.91 41.77
CA PHE A 115 4.24 -1.47 41.99
C PHE A 115 5.44 -1.14 42.88
N GLY A 116 6.05 -2.14 43.52
CA GLY A 116 7.26 -1.98 44.33
C GLY A 116 7.04 -1.41 45.74
N PHE A 117 5.79 -1.22 46.17
CA PHE A 117 5.40 -0.80 47.52
C PHE A 117 4.09 -1.48 47.94
N PHE A 118 3.81 -1.49 49.26
CA PHE A 118 2.59 -2.10 49.80
C PHE A 118 1.41 -1.13 49.76
N PRO A 119 0.18 -1.60 49.48
CA PRO A 119 -1.03 -0.79 49.60
C PRO A 119 -1.35 -0.50 51.07
N ASP A 120 -2.25 0.44 51.33
CA ASP A 120 -2.69 0.78 52.70
C ASP A 120 -3.54 -0.34 53.30
N PHE A 121 -4.32 -1.04 52.47
CA PHE A 121 -5.19 -2.15 52.88
C PHE A 121 -5.24 -3.25 51.82
N GLU A 122 -5.56 -4.46 52.26
CA GLU A 122 -5.88 -5.59 51.38
C GLU A 122 -7.26 -6.23 51.66
N LEU A 123 -7.83 -6.87 50.63
CA LEU A 123 -9.21 -7.39 50.66
C LEU A 123 -9.28 -8.92 50.76
N ILE A 124 -8.45 -9.64 50.00
CA ILE A 124 -8.49 -11.10 49.90
C ILE A 124 -7.16 -11.68 50.38
N THR A 125 -7.22 -12.45 51.47
CA THR A 125 -6.07 -13.06 52.13
C THR A 125 -6.35 -14.51 52.57
N GLY A 126 -5.32 -15.19 53.07
CA GLY A 126 -5.47 -16.48 53.75
C GLY A 126 -5.61 -17.72 52.85
N SER A 127 -5.27 -17.61 51.56
CA SER A 127 -5.23 -18.76 50.64
C SER A 127 -3.88 -18.91 49.96
N ALA A 128 -3.61 -20.09 49.37
CA ALA A 128 -2.38 -20.29 48.59
C ALA A 128 -2.30 -19.37 47.35
N THR A 129 -3.47 -18.99 46.82
CA THR A 129 -3.60 -18.09 45.66
C THR A 129 -3.45 -16.61 46.05
N TYR A 130 -3.94 -16.25 47.24
CA TYR A 130 -3.88 -14.90 47.80
C TYR A 130 -3.24 -14.97 49.20
N PRO A 131 -1.90 -14.94 49.28
CA PRO A 131 -1.20 -15.01 50.55
C PRO A 131 -1.45 -13.72 51.35
N ASP A 132 -1.64 -13.89 52.66
CA ASP A 132 -1.73 -12.78 53.61
C ASP A 132 -0.38 -12.05 53.72
N THR A 133 -0.40 -10.71 53.77
CA THR A 133 0.76 -9.87 54.02
C THR A 133 0.61 -9.21 55.39
N PRO A 134 1.13 -9.79 56.49
CA PRO A 134 0.79 -9.37 57.85
C PRO A 134 1.12 -7.91 58.23
N ALA A 135 1.90 -7.21 57.41
CA ALA A 135 2.22 -5.79 57.57
C ALA A 135 1.16 -4.85 56.97
N VAL A 136 0.29 -5.35 56.09
CA VAL A 136 -0.82 -4.62 55.48
C VAL A 136 -2.11 -5.05 56.17
N PRO A 137 -2.91 -4.11 56.72
CA PRO A 137 -4.16 -4.46 57.37
C PRO A 137 -5.24 -4.96 56.40
N ASP A 138 -5.93 -6.04 56.79
CA ASP A 138 -7.12 -6.56 56.10
C ASP A 138 -8.35 -5.69 56.33
N LEU A 139 -9.12 -5.37 55.28
CA LEU A 139 -10.45 -4.78 55.46
C LEU A 139 -11.47 -5.83 55.91
N SER A 140 -12.34 -5.41 56.83
CA SER A 140 -13.40 -6.29 57.36
C SER A 140 -14.63 -6.28 56.45
N PRO A 141 -15.18 -7.45 56.03
CA PRO A 141 -16.39 -7.50 55.22
C PRO A 141 -17.61 -6.89 55.94
N TYR A 142 -18.38 -6.08 55.23
CA TYR A 142 -19.66 -5.52 55.67
C TYR A 142 -20.82 -6.44 55.29
N THR A 143 -20.93 -7.58 55.96
CA THR A 143 -21.86 -8.67 55.61
C THR A 143 -23.35 -8.34 55.74
N VAL A 144 -23.68 -7.17 56.28
CA VAL A 144 -25.05 -6.65 56.31
C VAL A 144 -25.49 -6.19 54.92
N TRP A 145 -24.55 -5.68 54.11
CA TRP A 145 -24.82 -5.20 52.75
C TRP A 145 -24.57 -6.28 51.70
N ALA A 146 -23.36 -6.84 51.67
CA ALA A 146 -22.93 -7.81 50.65
C ALA A 146 -21.86 -8.77 51.20
N GLY A 147 -21.41 -9.71 50.36
CA GLY A 147 -20.43 -10.73 50.70
C GLY A 147 -18.99 -10.21 50.81
N ARG A 148 -18.03 -11.11 50.59
CA ARG A 148 -16.57 -10.84 50.67
C ARG A 148 -15.84 -11.12 49.35
N ALA A 149 -16.57 -11.45 48.30
CA ALA A 149 -16.03 -11.94 47.04
C ALA A 149 -15.72 -10.77 46.10
N TRP A 150 -14.69 -9.98 46.44
CA TRP A 150 -14.26 -8.86 45.60
C TRP A 150 -13.81 -9.35 44.22
N ALA A 151 -14.45 -8.85 43.17
CA ALA A 151 -14.12 -9.19 41.80
C ALA A 151 -14.51 -8.07 40.84
N LEU A 152 -13.53 -7.26 40.43
CA LEU A 152 -13.75 -6.26 39.38
C LEU A 152 -13.79 -6.95 38.02
N GLU A 153 -14.97 -7.13 37.42
CA GLU A 153 -15.08 -7.85 36.16
C GLU A 153 -14.43 -7.09 34.98
N ASP A 154 -13.56 -7.76 34.22
CA ASP A 154 -12.97 -7.25 32.97
C ASP A 154 -14.02 -6.86 31.91
N ALA A 155 -15.22 -7.41 32.04
CA ALA A 155 -16.37 -7.16 31.20
C ALA A 155 -17.12 -5.86 31.52
N GLY A 156 -16.90 -5.31 32.72
CA GLY A 156 -17.62 -4.18 33.29
C GLY A 156 -18.27 -4.50 34.64
N ASP A 157 -18.17 -3.52 35.53
CA ASP A 157 -18.63 -3.61 36.92
C ASP A 157 -18.84 -2.19 37.48
N GLU A 158 -19.23 -2.11 38.75
CA GLU A 158 -19.34 -0.88 39.53
C GLU A 158 -18.39 -0.90 40.74
N ILE A 159 -17.99 0.28 41.20
CA ILE A 159 -17.33 0.44 42.50
C ILE A 159 -18.06 1.55 43.24
N VAL A 160 -18.45 1.27 44.48
CA VAL A 160 -19.28 2.17 45.29
C VAL A 160 -18.62 2.44 46.62
N LEU A 161 -18.46 3.73 46.93
CA LEU A 161 -18.12 4.23 48.25
C LEU A 161 -19.40 4.63 48.99
N LEU A 162 -19.71 3.93 50.08
CA LEU A 162 -20.88 4.20 50.91
C LEU A 162 -20.51 4.94 52.20
N GLY A 163 -21.40 5.85 52.60
CA GLY A 163 -21.35 6.59 53.84
C GLY A 163 -21.75 5.75 55.06
N PRO A 164 -21.70 6.33 56.28
CA PRO A 164 -22.18 5.67 57.49
C PRO A 164 -23.63 5.21 57.43
N ASP A 165 -24.47 5.92 56.67
CA ASP A 165 -25.90 5.71 56.46
C ASP A 165 -26.23 4.88 55.20
N ASP A 166 -25.21 4.23 54.63
CA ASP A 166 -25.30 3.39 53.42
C ASP A 166 -25.79 4.15 52.18
N GLN A 167 -25.67 5.49 52.17
CA GLN A 167 -25.86 6.30 50.98
C GLN A 167 -24.55 6.38 50.18
N ILE A 168 -24.67 6.49 48.86
CA ILE A 168 -23.51 6.67 47.97
C ILE A 168 -22.83 8.01 48.30
N VAL A 169 -21.52 7.93 48.54
CA VAL A 169 -20.62 9.09 48.69
C VAL A 169 -19.94 9.38 47.35
N ASP A 170 -19.43 8.33 46.70
CA ASP A 170 -18.92 8.37 45.34
C ASP A 170 -19.14 7.01 44.68
N SER A 171 -19.21 6.98 43.36
CA SER A 171 -19.35 5.76 42.59
C SER A 171 -18.67 5.88 41.23
N VAL A 172 -18.27 4.73 40.70
CA VAL A 172 -17.83 4.59 39.32
C VAL A 172 -18.48 3.37 38.71
N ALA A 173 -18.68 3.40 37.40
CA ALA A 173 -19.06 2.25 36.60
C ALA A 173 -18.24 2.26 35.31
N TYR A 174 -17.91 1.09 34.79
CA TYR A 174 -17.10 0.96 33.57
C TYR A 174 -17.62 -0.16 32.68
N LEU A 175 -17.34 -0.06 31.38
CA LEU A 175 -17.81 -1.03 30.37
C LEU A 175 -19.30 -1.38 30.52
N ARG A 176 -19.65 -2.64 30.81
CA ARG A 176 -21.03 -3.14 30.97
C ARG A 176 -21.62 -3.02 32.37
N GLY A 177 -21.02 -2.23 33.27
CA GLY A 177 -21.58 -1.99 34.59
C GLY A 177 -22.99 -1.37 34.57
N ASP A 178 -23.72 -1.49 35.68
CA ASP A 178 -25.04 -0.95 35.98
C ASP A 178 -24.92 0.52 36.45
N TYR A 179 -24.63 1.42 35.52
CA TYR A 179 -24.55 2.88 35.78
C TYR A 179 -25.79 3.42 36.51
N ALA A 180 -26.97 2.91 36.18
CA ALA A 180 -28.22 3.37 36.77
C ALA A 180 -28.32 3.00 38.26
N ALA A 181 -27.83 1.82 38.66
CA ALA A 181 -27.81 1.40 40.06
C ALA A 181 -26.94 2.30 40.93
N VAL A 182 -25.91 2.93 40.35
CA VAL A 182 -24.97 3.81 41.04
C VAL A 182 -25.12 5.29 40.70
N ALA A 183 -26.28 5.67 40.17
CA ALA A 183 -26.67 7.05 39.84
C ALA A 183 -25.81 7.77 38.79
N LEU A 184 -25.18 7.03 37.88
CA LEU A 184 -24.33 7.56 36.82
C LEU A 184 -25.03 7.56 35.45
N ALA A 185 -24.56 8.43 34.55
CA ALA A 185 -24.98 8.38 33.14
C ALA A 185 -24.43 7.10 32.46
N PRO A 186 -25.19 6.41 31.60
CA PRO A 186 -24.80 5.14 30.99
C PRO A 186 -23.83 5.32 29.81
N ASP A 187 -22.73 6.03 30.06
CA ASP A 187 -21.72 6.40 29.08
C ASP A 187 -20.42 5.66 29.42
N PRO A 188 -20.06 4.60 28.67
CA PRO A 188 -19.03 3.68 29.12
C PRO A 188 -17.62 4.21 28.97
N VAL A 189 -16.78 3.90 29.97
CA VAL A 189 -15.34 4.16 29.97
C VAL A 189 -14.55 2.85 30.03
N ARG A 190 -13.32 2.85 29.52
CA ARG A 190 -12.46 1.67 29.42
C ARG A 190 -10.97 2.02 29.56
N ALA A 191 -10.22 1.17 30.24
CA ALA A 191 -8.76 1.13 30.18
C ALA A 191 -8.29 -0.26 29.70
N PRO A 192 -7.55 -0.37 28.58
CA PRO A 192 -6.96 -1.64 28.16
C PRO A 192 -5.81 -2.04 29.10
N PRO A 193 -5.56 -3.34 29.37
CA PRO A 193 -4.37 -3.77 30.10
C PRO A 193 -3.09 -3.23 29.43
N PRO A 194 -2.09 -2.75 30.18
CA PRO A 194 -1.96 -2.77 31.63
C PRO A 194 -2.43 -1.47 32.33
N HIS A 195 -3.26 -0.64 31.68
CA HIS A 195 -3.66 0.69 32.16
C HIS A 195 -4.78 0.65 33.20
N SER A 196 -4.84 1.68 34.04
CA SER A 196 -5.93 1.96 34.98
C SER A 196 -6.80 3.12 34.47
N LEU A 197 -7.94 3.35 35.14
CA LEU A 197 -8.74 4.55 34.99
C LEU A 197 -8.42 5.50 36.14
N GLN A 198 -7.97 6.71 35.81
CA GLN A 198 -7.59 7.76 36.76
C GLN A 198 -8.53 8.96 36.61
N ARG A 199 -9.17 9.37 37.70
CA ARG A 199 -10.04 10.53 37.75
C ARG A 199 -9.21 11.80 37.60
N LEU A 200 -9.65 12.69 36.72
CA LEU A 200 -9.09 14.01 36.55
C LEU A 200 -9.40 14.83 37.81
N TRP A 201 -8.41 15.00 38.68
CA TRP A 201 -8.63 15.44 40.04
C TRP A 201 -8.79 16.97 40.19
N PRO A 202 -9.75 17.46 41.00
CA PRO A 202 -10.83 16.74 41.73
C PRO A 202 -12.17 16.85 40.98
N LEU A 203 -12.19 16.68 39.66
CA LEU A 203 -13.42 16.75 38.85
C LEU A 203 -14.30 15.53 39.09
N ASP A 204 -15.59 15.77 39.20
CA ASP A 204 -16.62 14.74 39.26
C ASP A 204 -17.89 15.33 38.65
N SER A 205 -18.22 14.89 37.44
CA SER A 205 -19.37 15.36 36.67
C SER A 205 -20.43 14.26 36.49
N ASP A 206 -20.26 13.14 37.20
CA ASP A 206 -21.03 11.90 37.06
C ASP A 206 -21.03 11.34 35.61
N LEU A 207 -20.03 11.77 34.83
CA LEU A 207 -19.87 11.42 33.42
C LEU A 207 -18.49 10.76 33.26
N MET A 208 -18.48 9.44 33.45
CA MET A 208 -17.26 8.63 33.52
C MET A 208 -16.22 8.93 32.43
N PRO A 209 -16.55 8.97 31.13
CA PRO A 209 -15.53 9.23 30.11
C PRO A 209 -15.05 10.69 30.12
N ALA A 210 -15.73 11.62 30.80
CA ALA A 210 -15.32 13.02 30.96
C ALA A 210 -14.47 13.26 32.22
N ASP A 211 -14.60 12.34 33.19
CA ASP A 211 -13.91 12.39 34.47
C ASP A 211 -12.68 11.52 34.49
N PHE A 212 -12.61 10.43 33.72
CA PHE A 212 -11.49 9.48 33.77
C PHE A 212 -10.61 9.51 32.51
N VAL A 213 -9.30 9.51 32.72
CA VAL A 213 -8.27 9.19 31.70
C VAL A 213 -7.85 7.73 31.87
N HIS A 214 -7.59 7.02 30.77
CA HIS A 214 -6.86 5.75 30.88
C HIS A 214 -5.36 5.98 30.76
N ALA A 215 -4.57 5.48 31.70
CA ALA A 215 -3.14 5.76 31.78
C ALA A 215 -2.36 4.61 32.43
N THR A 216 -1.03 4.71 32.40
CA THR A 216 -0.19 3.82 33.23
C THR A 216 -0.56 4.04 34.70
N PRO A 217 -0.80 2.97 35.49
CA PRO A 217 -1.28 3.14 36.86
C PRO A 217 -0.32 3.93 37.74
N SER A 218 -0.87 4.79 38.60
CA SER A 218 -0.12 5.69 39.48
C SER A 218 -0.66 5.67 40.92
N PRO A 219 -0.79 4.49 41.56
CA PRO A 219 -1.36 4.38 42.90
C PRO A 219 -0.60 5.26 43.90
N GLY A 220 -1.35 5.93 44.76
CA GLY A 220 -0.90 6.94 45.71
C GLY A 220 -0.88 8.38 45.17
N HIS A 221 -1.29 8.61 43.91
CA HIS A 221 -1.13 9.90 43.24
C HIS A 221 -2.37 10.35 42.46
N VAL A 222 -2.85 11.57 42.77
CA VAL A 222 -3.92 12.22 42.01
C VAL A 222 -3.46 12.67 40.62
N THR A 223 -4.32 12.48 39.62
CA THR A 223 -4.08 12.93 38.24
C THR A 223 -4.60 14.34 38.03
N ARG A 224 -3.72 15.30 37.70
CA ARG A 224 -4.11 16.71 37.52
C ARG A 224 -3.96 17.19 36.08
N LEU A 225 -4.70 18.25 35.76
CA LEU A 225 -4.43 19.01 34.54
C LEU A 225 -3.00 19.59 34.59
N PRO A 226 -2.23 19.48 33.50
CA PRO A 226 -0.92 20.12 33.41
C PRO A 226 -1.09 21.64 33.48
N GLN A 227 -0.11 22.31 34.08
CA GLN A 227 -0.11 23.77 34.14
C GLN A 227 0.19 24.34 32.75
N PRO A 228 -0.51 25.42 32.33
CA PRO A 228 -0.18 26.09 31.08
C PRO A 228 1.22 26.73 31.16
N PRO A 229 1.89 26.94 30.01
CA PRO A 229 3.16 27.65 29.99
C PRO A 229 2.97 29.08 30.53
N ALA A 230 4.05 29.65 31.11
CA ALA A 230 4.02 30.97 31.73
C ALA A 230 3.66 32.10 30.75
N SER A 231 3.95 31.89 29.46
CA SER A 231 3.56 32.76 28.35
C SER A 231 2.95 31.93 27.23
N PRO A 232 2.05 32.52 26.41
CA PRO A 232 1.61 31.90 25.17
C PRO A 232 2.79 31.50 24.28
N PRO A 233 2.63 30.46 23.44
CA PRO A 233 3.66 30.09 22.48
C PRO A 233 3.93 31.25 21.51
N PRO A 234 5.20 31.45 21.08
CA PRO A 234 5.52 32.51 20.15
C PRO A 234 4.89 32.26 18.77
N THR A 235 4.41 33.34 18.16
CA THR A 235 3.87 33.38 16.81
C THR A 235 4.90 33.93 15.82
N VAL A 236 4.67 33.69 14.54
CA VAL A 236 5.40 34.40 13.47
C VAL A 236 4.54 35.55 12.98
N ASP A 237 5.06 36.77 13.11
CA ASP A 237 4.42 37.99 12.61
C ASP A 237 4.62 38.11 11.10
N LEU A 238 3.52 38.34 10.39
CA LEU A 238 3.45 38.50 8.96
C LEU A 238 2.95 39.91 8.60
N PRO A 239 3.10 40.35 7.33
CA PRO A 239 2.49 41.58 6.85
C PRO A 239 0.97 41.64 7.10
N ASP A 240 0.44 42.86 7.09
CA ASP A 240 -1.00 43.15 7.24
C ASP A 240 -1.61 42.75 8.59
N GLY A 241 -0.77 42.56 9.62
CA GLY A 241 -1.22 42.18 10.97
C GLY A 241 -1.67 40.73 11.08
N MET A 242 -1.15 39.86 10.21
CA MET A 242 -1.42 38.43 10.24
C MET A 242 -0.34 37.69 11.04
N HIS A 243 -0.71 36.54 11.61
CA HIS A 243 0.18 35.71 12.39
C HIS A 243 0.01 34.24 11.99
N VAL A 244 1.07 33.45 12.19
CA VAL A 244 1.02 31.98 12.06
C VAL A 244 0.70 31.34 13.40
N TYR A 245 -0.30 30.47 13.40
CA TYR A 245 -0.67 29.62 14.53
C TYR A 245 -0.60 28.15 14.16
N TRP A 246 0.06 27.34 14.97
CA TRP A 246 0.19 25.88 14.79
C TRP A 246 -0.73 25.12 15.73
N GLY A 247 -1.40 24.11 15.21
CA GLY A 247 -2.27 23.26 16.00
C GLY A 247 -2.60 21.93 15.33
N VAL A 248 -3.58 21.25 15.91
CA VAL A 248 -4.09 19.95 15.47
C VAL A 248 -5.60 20.03 15.33
N LEU A 249 -6.14 19.60 14.19
CA LEU A 249 -7.58 19.67 13.91
C LEU A 249 -8.32 18.32 14.02
N ASN A 250 -7.60 17.20 14.11
CA ASN A 250 -8.22 15.88 14.20
C ASN A 250 -7.69 15.15 15.43
N SER A 251 -8.46 15.05 16.51
CA SER A 251 -7.99 14.36 17.70
C SER A 251 -9.09 13.72 18.53
N PRO A 252 -9.14 12.38 18.65
CA PRO A 252 -10.16 11.72 19.45
C PRO A 252 -9.88 11.89 20.95
N SER A 253 -10.94 12.01 21.75
CA SER A 253 -10.88 11.98 23.22
C SER A 253 -11.34 10.63 23.76
N SER A 254 -11.40 10.48 25.08
CA SER A 254 -11.99 9.31 25.75
C SER A 254 -13.47 9.09 25.45
N TYR A 255 -14.13 10.00 24.72
CA TYR A 255 -15.51 9.79 24.24
C TYR A 255 -15.58 8.82 23.07
N SER A 256 -14.44 8.52 22.44
CA SER A 256 -14.36 7.51 21.40
C SER A 256 -13.06 6.69 21.49
N GLY A 257 -12.11 6.92 20.57
CA GLY A 257 -10.87 6.14 20.46
C GLY A 257 -9.68 6.71 21.23
N GLY A 258 -9.82 7.87 21.87
CA GLY A 258 -8.75 8.54 22.59
C GLY A 258 -8.60 8.07 24.04
N SER A 259 -7.48 8.47 24.66
CA SER A 259 -7.13 8.09 26.03
C SER A 259 -7.54 9.11 27.10
N ALA A 260 -7.65 10.37 26.71
CA ALA A 260 -7.84 11.50 27.62
C ALA A 260 -9.19 12.18 27.43
N PRO A 261 -9.86 12.61 28.51
CA PRO A 261 -11.06 13.44 28.42
C PRO A 261 -10.75 14.81 27.84
N PRO A 262 -11.75 15.51 27.25
CA PRO A 262 -11.52 16.77 26.58
C PRO A 262 -10.75 17.82 27.40
N ALA A 263 -11.05 17.94 28.69
CA ALA A 263 -10.34 18.87 29.57
C ALA A 263 -8.84 18.59 29.65
N LEU A 264 -8.46 17.32 29.80
CA LEU A 264 -7.06 16.91 29.86
C LEU A 264 -6.38 17.06 28.50
N ALA A 265 -7.06 16.68 27.41
CA ALA A 265 -6.53 16.84 26.06
C ALA A 265 -6.20 18.30 25.73
N PHE A 266 -7.12 19.23 26.01
CA PHE A 266 -6.89 20.67 25.81
C PHE A 266 -5.77 21.23 26.69
N ALA A 267 -5.75 20.88 27.98
CA ALA A 267 -4.70 21.33 28.88
C ALA A 267 -3.33 20.81 28.46
N THR A 268 -3.25 19.54 28.04
CA THR A 268 -2.02 18.93 27.54
C THR A 268 -1.56 19.59 26.24
N ALA A 269 -2.46 19.87 25.29
CA ALA A 269 -2.10 20.61 24.07
C ALA A 269 -1.52 21.99 24.38
N ARG A 270 -2.16 22.73 25.28
CA ARG A 270 -1.69 24.05 25.72
C ARG A 270 -0.34 23.97 26.43
N ALA A 271 -0.15 22.99 27.32
CA ALA A 271 1.11 22.75 28.01
C ALA A 271 2.26 22.40 27.05
N ASN A 272 1.96 21.71 25.94
CA ASN A 272 2.91 21.38 24.88
C ASN A 272 3.10 22.50 23.83
N GLY A 273 2.56 23.69 24.07
CA GLY A 273 2.81 24.86 23.22
C GLY A 273 2.06 24.87 21.88
N LEU A 274 0.98 24.10 21.75
CA LEU A 274 0.03 24.28 20.63
C LEU A 274 -0.77 25.57 20.81
N HIS A 275 -1.07 26.25 19.71
CA HIS A 275 -1.95 27.42 19.73
C HIS A 275 -3.42 27.01 19.74
N PHE A 276 -3.75 25.87 19.13
CA PHE A 276 -5.10 25.33 19.14
C PHE A 276 -5.12 23.80 19.02
N LEU A 277 -6.20 23.21 19.53
CA LEU A 277 -6.53 21.80 19.39
C LEU A 277 -8.02 21.68 19.08
N ALA A 278 -8.38 20.86 18.09
CA ALA A 278 -9.74 20.39 17.91
C ALA A 278 -9.89 18.94 18.33
N ILE A 279 -10.88 18.68 19.18
CA ILE A 279 -11.33 17.33 19.50
C ILE A 279 -12.37 16.90 18.47
N THR A 280 -12.20 15.69 17.93
CA THR A 280 -13.04 15.13 16.87
C THR A 280 -13.33 13.65 17.14
N ASP A 281 -14.16 13.41 18.14
CA ASP A 281 -14.61 12.05 18.46
C ASP A 281 -15.50 11.47 17.37
N ASN A 282 -15.48 10.13 17.25
CA ASN A 282 -16.31 9.43 16.29
C ASN A 282 -17.80 9.73 16.55
N ALA A 283 -18.49 10.30 15.57
CA ALA A 283 -19.89 10.67 15.67
C ALA A 283 -20.82 9.52 16.08
N ALA A 284 -20.47 8.27 15.73
CA ALA A 284 -21.24 7.10 16.14
C ALA A 284 -21.10 6.73 17.63
N ALA A 285 -20.03 7.19 18.29
CA ALA A 285 -19.83 7.03 19.73
C ALA A 285 -20.42 8.19 20.56
N LEU A 286 -20.69 9.33 19.91
CA LEU A 286 -21.24 10.51 20.57
C LEU A 286 -22.74 10.37 20.87
N ASN A 287 -23.13 11.00 21.96
CA ASN A 287 -24.53 11.26 22.34
C ASN A 287 -24.69 12.74 22.75
N PRO A 288 -25.92 13.26 22.91
CA PRO A 288 -26.14 14.67 23.24
C PRO A 288 -25.44 15.17 24.51
N ARG A 289 -25.22 14.30 25.52
CA ARG A 289 -24.50 14.67 26.75
C ARG A 289 -23.01 14.87 26.46
N LEU A 290 -22.37 13.88 25.83
CA LEU A 290 -20.94 13.95 25.46
C LEU A 290 -20.66 15.12 24.50
N TRP A 291 -21.54 15.34 23.52
CA TRP A 291 -21.42 16.48 22.60
C TRP A 291 -21.52 17.82 23.34
N SER A 292 -22.50 17.95 24.24
CA SER A 292 -22.68 19.17 25.04
C SER A 292 -21.49 19.42 25.96
N ASP A 293 -20.97 18.38 26.63
CA ASP A 293 -19.80 18.51 27.50
C ASP A 293 -18.56 18.94 26.71
N CYS A 294 -18.25 18.28 25.58
CA CYS A 294 -17.10 18.66 24.74
C CYS A 294 -17.17 20.13 24.31
N ARG A 295 -18.35 20.61 23.89
CA ARG A 295 -18.56 22.03 23.54
C ARG A 295 -18.37 22.96 24.74
N GLN A 296 -18.86 22.57 25.91
CA GLN A 296 -18.68 23.32 27.14
C GLN A 296 -17.20 23.40 27.55
N ARG A 297 -16.47 22.29 27.52
CA ARG A 297 -15.03 22.24 27.84
C ARG A 297 -14.20 23.03 26.83
N SER A 298 -14.55 22.96 25.55
CA SER A 298 -13.95 23.80 24.50
C SER A 298 -14.15 25.29 24.80
N ALA A 299 -15.36 25.71 25.16
CA ALA A 299 -15.64 27.10 25.51
C ALA A 299 -14.91 27.56 26.79
N LEU A 300 -14.86 26.73 27.83
CA LEU A 300 -14.19 27.04 29.10
C LEU A 300 -12.66 27.08 28.98
N THR A 301 -12.08 26.30 28.07
CA THR A 301 -10.63 26.21 27.91
C THR A 301 -10.08 27.22 26.92
N SER A 302 -10.91 27.70 25.98
CA SER A 302 -10.51 28.72 25.01
C SER A 302 -10.22 30.05 25.71
N GLN A 303 -9.03 30.58 25.46
CA GLN A 303 -8.57 31.85 25.99
C GLN A 303 -7.89 32.62 24.87
N GLY A 304 -8.49 33.75 24.48
CA GLY A 304 -7.95 34.63 23.44
C GLY A 304 -6.48 34.96 23.68
N ASP A 305 -5.72 35.02 22.59
CA ASP A 305 -4.26 35.27 22.57
C ASP A 305 -3.39 34.21 23.29
N ALA A 306 -4.00 33.14 23.82
CA ALA A 306 -3.27 32.09 24.55
C ALA A 306 -3.50 30.68 24.00
N PHE A 307 -4.74 30.28 23.79
CA PHE A 307 -5.09 28.93 23.32
C PHE A 307 -6.54 28.87 22.83
N VAL A 308 -6.78 28.22 21.69
CA VAL A 308 -8.13 27.97 21.17
C VAL A 308 -8.45 26.47 21.23
N ALA A 309 -9.49 26.11 21.96
CA ALA A 309 -10.02 24.76 22.03
C ALA A 309 -11.25 24.64 21.13
N LEU A 310 -11.27 23.68 20.22
CA LEU A 310 -12.41 23.42 19.33
C LEU A 310 -13.03 22.07 19.65
N CYS A 311 -14.36 22.00 19.60
CA CYS A 311 -15.12 20.76 19.61
C CYS A 311 -15.71 20.51 18.22
N GLY A 312 -15.45 19.32 17.68
CA GLY A 312 -15.95 18.82 16.42
C GLY A 312 -16.22 17.32 16.52
N PHE A 313 -16.53 16.70 15.39
CA PHE A 313 -16.77 15.26 15.32
C PHE A 313 -16.12 14.67 14.08
N GLU A 314 -15.81 13.38 14.15
CA GLU A 314 -15.33 12.59 13.04
C GLU A 314 -16.46 11.72 12.49
N TYR A 315 -16.80 11.91 11.23
CA TYR A 315 -17.77 11.13 10.48
C TYR A 315 -17.06 9.93 9.83
N ARG A 316 -17.19 8.73 10.41
CA ARG A 316 -16.60 7.49 9.88
C ARG A 316 -17.62 6.63 9.15
N ALA A 317 -17.67 6.71 7.82
CA ALA A 317 -18.53 5.87 7.00
C ALA A 317 -17.70 4.87 6.18
N LEU A 318 -17.18 3.83 6.84
CA LEU A 318 -16.34 2.82 6.18
C LEU A 318 -17.15 1.96 5.19
N PRO A 319 -16.60 1.60 4.01
CA PRO A 319 -15.25 1.91 3.50
C PRO A 319 -15.15 3.24 2.73
N GLN A 320 -16.19 4.08 2.74
CA GLN A 320 -16.39 5.22 1.82
C GLN A 320 -15.72 6.54 2.23
N GLY A 321 -15.11 6.62 3.41
CA GLY A 321 -14.27 7.74 3.80
C GLY A 321 -14.45 8.14 5.26
N PHE A 322 -13.57 9.04 5.70
CA PHE A 322 -13.70 9.72 6.98
C PHE A 322 -13.54 11.23 6.78
N ALA A 323 -14.36 12.00 7.49
CA ALA A 323 -14.37 13.45 7.44
C ALA A 323 -14.37 13.99 8.87
N SER A 324 -13.65 15.07 9.12
CA SER A 324 -13.75 15.80 10.39
C SER A 324 -14.55 17.07 10.17
N VAL A 325 -15.45 17.37 11.09
CA VAL A 325 -16.38 18.49 11.00
C VAL A 325 -16.29 19.34 12.25
N TRP A 326 -16.24 20.65 12.06
CA TRP A 326 -16.15 21.65 13.13
C TRP A 326 -17.15 22.77 12.94
N ASN A 327 -17.31 23.57 14.00
CA ASN A 327 -18.14 24.78 14.01
C ASN A 327 -19.62 24.52 13.69
N THR A 328 -20.17 23.50 14.33
CA THR A 328 -21.58 23.12 14.23
C THR A 328 -22.24 23.13 15.61
N SER A 329 -23.54 23.39 15.64
CA SER A 329 -24.31 23.30 16.89
C SER A 329 -24.63 21.85 17.27
N ASP A 330 -24.65 20.97 16.27
CA ASP A 330 -25.03 19.56 16.36
C ASP A 330 -24.00 18.69 15.64
N TYR A 331 -24.05 17.38 15.89
CA TYR A 331 -23.21 16.38 15.23
C TYR A 331 -24.05 15.48 14.31
N PHE A 332 -23.42 14.85 13.34
CA PHE A 332 -24.09 13.98 12.38
C PHE A 332 -23.39 12.63 12.33
N ALA A 333 -24.11 11.56 12.69
CA ALA A 333 -23.61 10.19 12.64
C ALA A 333 -23.95 9.54 11.29
N PRO A 334 -23.09 8.64 10.78
CA PRO A 334 -23.35 7.92 9.53
C PRO A 334 -24.58 7.01 9.65
N PRO A 335 -25.34 6.82 8.55
CA PRO A 335 -26.45 5.87 8.51
C PRO A 335 -25.95 4.41 8.66
N GLU A 336 -26.81 3.52 9.19
CA GLU A 336 -26.49 2.09 9.37
C GLU A 336 -26.17 1.37 8.05
N ALA A 337 -26.75 1.82 6.93
CA ALA A 337 -26.42 1.34 5.59
C ALA A 337 -25.43 2.30 4.92
N PRO A 338 -24.22 1.85 4.52
CA PRO A 338 -23.16 2.77 4.11
C PRO A 338 -23.37 3.41 2.74
N GLY A 339 -24.33 2.98 1.91
CA GLY A 339 -24.54 3.56 0.56
C GLY A 339 -24.75 5.08 0.59
N ASP A 340 -23.94 5.82 -0.16
CA ASP A 340 -23.97 7.28 -0.32
C ASP A 340 -23.62 8.11 0.94
N ALA A 341 -22.82 7.58 1.85
CA ALA A 341 -22.57 8.24 3.13
C ALA A 341 -21.85 9.60 3.03
N VAL A 342 -20.96 9.78 2.05
CA VAL A 342 -20.31 11.10 1.80
C VAL A 342 -21.31 12.12 1.23
N LEU A 343 -22.23 11.67 0.37
CA LEU A 343 -23.31 12.52 -0.16
C LEU A 343 -24.30 12.94 0.94
N ALA A 344 -24.61 12.04 1.88
CA ALA A 344 -25.43 12.36 3.04
C ALA A 344 -24.77 13.43 3.93
N LEU A 345 -23.45 13.31 4.18
CA LEU A 345 -22.70 14.32 4.92
C LEU A 345 -22.70 15.67 4.18
N ASP A 346 -22.43 15.70 2.87
CA ASP A 346 -22.48 16.92 2.07
C ASP A 346 -23.86 17.60 2.12
N ALA A 347 -24.94 16.82 2.02
CA ALA A 347 -26.30 17.32 2.15
C ALA A 347 -26.56 17.93 3.53
N TRP A 348 -26.09 17.29 4.60
CA TRP A 348 -26.21 17.83 5.96
C TRP A 348 -25.38 19.10 6.13
N LEU A 349 -24.12 19.13 5.67
CA LEU A 349 -23.25 20.31 5.75
C LEU A 349 -23.85 21.53 5.04
N LYS A 350 -24.59 21.34 3.94
CA LYS A 350 -25.31 22.44 3.27
C LYS A 350 -26.37 23.10 4.14
N THR A 351 -26.90 22.40 5.14
CA THR A 351 -27.81 22.96 6.15
C THR A 351 -27.08 23.69 7.28
N GLN A 352 -25.76 23.55 7.36
CA GLN A 352 -24.89 24.12 8.40
C GLN A 352 -23.97 25.20 7.79
N PRO A 353 -24.43 26.45 7.63
CA PRO A 353 -23.73 27.46 6.83
C PRO A 353 -22.34 27.86 7.36
N GLN A 354 -22.08 27.63 8.66
CA GLN A 354 -20.83 27.94 9.34
C GLN A 354 -19.90 26.72 9.49
N ALA A 355 -20.37 25.53 9.09
CA ALA A 355 -19.61 24.30 9.23
C ALA A 355 -18.33 24.34 8.40
N LEU A 356 -17.27 23.81 9.00
CA LEU A 356 -16.03 23.48 8.33
C LEU A 356 -15.92 21.96 8.27
N ALA A 357 -15.45 21.45 7.14
CA ALA A 357 -15.23 20.03 6.98
C ALA A 357 -13.93 19.73 6.23
N SER A 358 -13.27 18.66 6.64
CA SER A 358 -12.17 18.04 5.91
C SER A 358 -12.59 16.71 5.30
N LEU A 359 -11.83 16.26 4.32
CA LEU A 359 -11.88 14.89 3.81
C LEU A 359 -10.54 14.22 4.08
N HIS A 360 -10.60 12.98 4.54
CA HIS A 360 -9.44 12.14 4.77
C HIS A 360 -9.64 10.77 4.10
N ARG A 361 -8.55 10.04 3.84
CA ARG A 361 -8.58 8.85 2.98
C ARG A 361 -8.33 7.54 3.74
N ALA A 362 -9.31 6.64 3.76
CA ALA A 362 -9.23 5.36 4.49
C ALA A 362 -8.29 4.33 3.81
N PRO A 363 -7.74 3.35 4.57
CA PRO A 363 -6.86 2.28 4.07
C PRO A 363 -7.50 1.31 3.05
N LEU A 364 -8.82 1.44 2.81
CA LEU A 364 -9.57 0.69 1.81
C LEU A 364 -10.25 1.70 0.89
N ALA A 365 -9.45 2.29 -0.01
CA ALA A 365 -9.77 3.54 -0.69
C ALA A 365 -11.11 3.50 -1.44
N THR A 366 -12.01 4.37 -1.01
CA THR A 366 -13.18 4.80 -1.78
C THR A 366 -12.71 5.31 -3.14
N PRO A 367 -13.32 4.86 -4.25
CA PRO A 367 -13.11 5.48 -5.55
C PRO A 367 -13.34 6.99 -5.48
N LEU A 368 -12.46 7.79 -6.08
CA LEU A 368 -12.67 9.25 -6.18
C LEU A 368 -13.98 9.60 -6.90
N SER A 369 -14.52 8.67 -7.70
CA SER A 369 -15.82 8.78 -8.37
C SER A 369 -17.01 8.86 -7.42
N ASP A 370 -16.85 8.47 -6.16
CA ASP A 370 -17.94 8.43 -5.18
C ASP A 370 -18.04 9.76 -4.41
N LEU A 371 -17.11 10.69 -4.64
CA LEU A 371 -17.19 12.06 -4.11
C LEU A 371 -18.20 12.89 -4.90
N PRO A 372 -18.91 13.84 -4.25
CA PRO A 372 -19.84 14.72 -4.94
C PRO A 372 -19.14 15.57 -6.01
N ASP A 373 -19.88 15.94 -7.06
CA ASP A 373 -19.38 16.87 -8.08
C ASP A 373 -19.12 18.27 -7.46
N PRO A 374 -17.87 18.76 -7.44
CA PRO A 374 -17.53 20.06 -6.86
C PRO A 374 -18.09 21.24 -7.66
N SER A 375 -18.46 21.04 -8.93
CA SER A 375 -19.02 22.10 -9.79
C SER A 375 -20.54 22.26 -9.63
N ALA A 376 -21.24 21.18 -9.27
CA ALA A 376 -22.68 21.18 -8.98
C ALA A 376 -22.97 21.55 -7.53
N THR A 377 -21.98 21.51 -6.66
CA THR A 377 -22.12 21.75 -5.22
C THR A 377 -21.26 22.95 -4.80
N ALA A 378 -21.85 23.93 -4.12
CA ALA A 378 -21.05 24.86 -3.30
C ALA A 378 -20.52 24.07 -2.09
N SER A 379 -19.55 23.21 -2.36
CA SER A 379 -19.05 22.20 -1.44
C SER A 379 -18.59 22.86 -0.14
N ARG A 380 -18.94 22.23 0.99
CA ARG A 380 -18.60 22.70 2.34
C ARG A 380 -17.32 22.06 2.89
N PHE A 381 -16.60 21.30 2.07
CA PHE A 381 -15.28 20.82 2.45
C PHE A 381 -14.23 21.85 2.07
N HIS A 382 -13.25 22.02 2.96
CA HIS A 382 -12.22 23.05 2.87
C HIS A 382 -10.82 22.45 2.85
N LEU A 383 -10.64 21.27 3.45
CA LEU A 383 -9.35 20.67 3.72
C LEU A 383 -9.28 19.23 3.21
N TRP A 384 -8.09 18.78 2.81
CA TRP A 384 -7.80 17.43 2.33
C TRP A 384 -6.52 16.87 2.95
N GLN A 385 -6.57 15.61 3.40
CA GLN A 385 -5.41 14.93 3.97
C GLN A 385 -4.29 14.74 2.92
N VAL A 386 -3.10 15.31 3.18
CA VAL A 386 -1.94 15.19 2.28
C VAL A 386 -0.80 14.35 2.84
N PHE A 387 -0.75 14.13 4.15
CA PHE A 387 0.26 13.30 4.82
C PHE A 387 -0.41 12.15 5.59
N GLY A 388 0.19 10.96 5.55
CA GLY A 388 -0.24 9.78 6.31
C GLY A 388 0.92 9.02 6.96
N SER A 389 0.68 7.74 7.26
CA SER A 389 1.71 6.76 7.70
C SER A 389 2.71 6.49 6.55
N PRO A 390 3.98 6.07 6.80
CA PRO A 390 5.14 6.42 5.98
C PRO A 390 5.33 5.60 4.69
N SER A 391 4.26 5.32 3.93
CA SER A 391 4.41 4.78 2.58
C SER A 391 4.65 5.90 1.58
N SER A 392 5.88 6.43 1.56
CA SER A 392 6.34 7.32 0.49
C SER A 392 6.91 6.49 -0.67
N VAL A 393 6.54 6.84 -1.90
CA VAL A 393 7.21 6.30 -3.11
C VAL A 393 8.09 7.41 -3.64
N GLY A 394 9.41 7.24 -3.51
CA GLY A 394 10.37 8.26 -3.96
C GLY A 394 10.29 9.59 -3.19
N GLY A 395 9.95 9.56 -1.90
CA GLY A 395 9.87 10.78 -1.05
C GLY A 395 8.58 11.59 -1.22
N VAL A 396 7.58 11.06 -1.91
CA VAL A 396 6.25 11.67 -2.10
C VAL A 396 5.19 10.77 -1.48
N ASP A 397 4.30 11.35 -0.67
CA ASP A 397 3.14 10.63 -0.13
C ASP A 397 2.10 10.38 -1.24
N THR A 398 1.54 9.17 -1.29
CA THR A 398 0.43 8.84 -2.21
C THR A 398 -0.79 9.77 -2.03
N LEU A 399 -0.97 10.33 -0.83
CA LEU A 399 -2.01 11.30 -0.51
C LEU A 399 -1.77 12.66 -1.16
N GLU A 400 -0.52 13.13 -1.26
CA GLU A 400 -0.17 14.34 -2.06
C GLU A 400 -0.52 14.13 -3.54
N THR A 401 -0.22 12.94 -4.09
CA THR A 401 -0.55 12.61 -5.48
C THR A 401 -2.06 12.58 -5.70
N THR A 402 -2.81 12.06 -4.73
CA THR A 402 -4.28 12.01 -4.78
C THR A 402 -4.90 13.39 -4.63
N TRP A 403 -4.31 14.25 -3.80
CA TRP A 403 -4.73 15.65 -3.66
C TRP A 403 -4.68 16.38 -5.01
N MET A 404 -3.67 16.13 -5.86
CA MET A 404 -3.65 16.69 -7.22
C MET A 404 -4.79 16.20 -8.10
N GLN A 405 -5.21 14.94 -7.98
CA GLN A 405 -6.38 14.43 -8.71
C GLN A 405 -7.65 15.17 -8.27
N ILE A 406 -7.82 15.35 -6.96
CA ILE A 406 -8.94 16.09 -6.38
C ILE A 406 -8.97 17.55 -6.88
N LEU A 407 -7.85 18.26 -6.80
CA LEU A 407 -7.76 19.64 -7.29
C LEU A 407 -8.00 19.74 -8.80
N ALA A 408 -7.49 18.78 -9.59
CA ALA A 408 -7.71 18.72 -11.04
C ALA A 408 -9.20 18.50 -11.39
N SER A 409 -9.94 17.76 -10.57
CA SER A 409 -11.39 17.58 -10.70
C SER A 409 -12.21 18.83 -10.32
N GLY A 410 -11.57 19.94 -9.93
CA GLY A 410 -12.23 21.23 -9.68
C GLY A 410 -12.49 21.55 -8.21
N TRP A 411 -12.05 20.70 -7.28
CA TRP A 411 -12.14 20.98 -5.85
C TRP A 411 -11.16 22.08 -5.44
N GLN A 412 -11.57 22.91 -4.47
CA GLN A 412 -10.71 23.90 -3.82
C GLN A 412 -10.43 23.49 -2.37
N LEU A 413 -9.60 22.47 -2.18
CA LEU A 413 -9.23 21.96 -0.86
C LEU A 413 -7.78 22.30 -0.52
N ALA A 414 -7.56 22.83 0.67
CA ALA A 414 -6.23 23.10 1.20
C ALA A 414 -5.65 21.87 1.94
N PRO A 415 -4.32 21.78 2.12
CA PRO A 415 -3.70 20.61 2.71
C PRO A 415 -3.97 20.51 4.22
N LEU A 416 -4.08 19.28 4.70
CA LEU A 416 -4.25 18.90 6.11
C LEU A 416 -3.32 17.72 6.42
N PRO A 417 -2.52 17.76 7.50
CA PRO A 417 -1.78 16.59 7.96
C PRO A 417 -2.72 15.61 8.68
N ASP A 418 -2.30 14.34 8.81
CA ASP A 418 -2.97 13.39 9.69
C ASP A 418 -2.18 13.29 11.00
N PRO A 419 -2.73 13.82 12.11
CA PRO A 419 -2.03 13.74 13.38
C PRO A 419 -1.96 12.29 13.85
N ALA A 420 -0.87 11.97 14.55
CA ALA A 420 -0.73 10.67 15.21
C ALA A 420 -1.91 10.44 16.18
N PRO A 421 -2.40 9.20 16.35
CA PRO A 421 -3.42 8.90 17.35
C PRO A 421 -2.93 9.29 18.75
N MET A 422 -3.74 10.04 19.50
CA MET A 422 -3.42 10.46 20.86
C MET A 422 -3.20 9.27 21.79
N ASN A 423 -1.99 9.17 22.34
CA ASN A 423 -1.77 8.63 23.68
C ASN A 423 -1.61 9.82 24.64
N ASN A 424 -1.90 9.70 25.94
CA ASN A 424 -1.84 10.80 26.92
C ASN A 424 -0.39 11.21 27.31
N SER A 425 0.58 11.07 26.40
CA SER A 425 2.00 11.32 26.65
C SER A 425 2.49 12.63 26.03
N ALA A 426 3.69 13.11 26.38
CA ALA A 426 4.26 14.33 25.78
C ALA A 426 4.46 14.22 24.24
N SER A 427 4.55 13.02 23.68
CA SER A 427 4.63 12.76 22.23
C SER A 427 3.26 12.57 21.56
N ALA A 428 2.16 12.83 22.28
CA ALA A 428 0.76 12.57 21.87
C ALA A 428 0.36 13.11 20.50
N PHE A 429 0.92 14.25 20.10
CA PHE A 429 0.47 15.00 18.93
C PHE A 429 1.37 14.78 17.70
N GLY A 430 2.42 13.96 17.80
CA GLY A 430 3.45 13.80 16.77
C GLY A 430 4.14 15.12 16.41
N ALA A 431 4.94 15.11 15.33
CA ALA A 431 5.57 16.33 14.79
C ALA A 431 4.66 17.09 13.82
N GLN A 432 3.75 16.41 13.11
CA GLN A 432 2.93 17.04 12.08
C GLN A 432 1.99 18.12 12.63
N ARG A 433 1.90 19.26 11.94
CA ARG A 433 1.03 20.39 12.32
C ARG A 433 0.29 20.94 11.12
N ILE A 434 -0.90 21.47 11.38
CA ILE A 434 -1.52 22.44 10.48
C ILE A 434 -1.19 23.83 11.00
N GLY A 435 -0.67 24.68 10.12
CA GLY A 435 -0.53 26.10 10.37
C GLY A 435 -1.70 26.87 9.80
N VAL A 436 -2.22 27.82 10.56
CA VAL A 436 -3.34 28.70 10.19
C VAL A 436 -2.87 30.15 10.25
N ILE A 437 -3.12 30.91 9.18
CA ILE A 437 -2.78 32.32 9.09
C ILE A 437 -4.02 33.16 9.42
N ALA A 438 -4.01 33.78 10.61
CA ALA A 438 -5.10 34.57 11.17
C ALA A 438 -4.59 35.88 11.80
N SER A 439 -5.47 36.86 11.95
CA SER A 439 -5.15 38.16 12.55
C SER A 439 -4.97 38.11 14.07
N GLN A 440 -5.68 37.21 14.76
CA GLN A 440 -5.60 37.02 16.20
C GLN A 440 -5.82 35.55 16.55
N LEU A 441 -5.37 35.14 17.75
CA LEU A 441 -5.65 33.81 18.28
C LEU A 441 -6.98 33.81 19.01
N THR A 442 -8.07 33.90 18.26
CA THR A 442 -9.44 33.74 18.75
C THR A 442 -10.13 32.61 17.99
N SER A 443 -11.19 32.03 18.57
CA SER A 443 -11.97 31.00 17.87
C SER A 443 -12.54 31.54 16.56
N ASP A 444 -13.06 32.76 16.55
CA ASP A 444 -13.68 33.36 15.36
C ASP A 444 -12.65 33.61 14.24
N ASP A 445 -11.49 34.17 14.56
CA ASP A 445 -10.43 34.45 13.58
C ASP A 445 -9.81 33.17 13.03
N LEU A 446 -9.60 32.17 13.88
CA LEU A 446 -9.09 30.86 13.47
C LEU A 446 -10.08 30.17 12.53
N LEU A 447 -11.37 30.14 12.88
CA LEU A 447 -12.43 29.56 12.05
C LEU A 447 -12.59 30.34 10.73
N ALA A 448 -12.49 31.66 10.75
CA ALA A 448 -12.52 32.48 9.54
C ALA A 448 -11.33 32.21 8.61
N ALA A 449 -10.14 31.97 9.17
CA ALA A 449 -8.95 31.59 8.41
C ALA A 449 -9.07 30.19 7.79
N LEU A 450 -9.65 29.22 8.52
CA LEU A 450 -9.96 27.89 8.00
C LEU A 450 -11.00 27.94 6.86
N HIS A 451 -12.07 28.73 7.01
CA HIS A 451 -13.05 29.00 5.94
C HIS A 451 -12.38 29.58 4.69
N ALA A 452 -11.46 30.52 4.88
CA ALA A 452 -10.68 31.11 3.80
C ALA A 452 -9.53 30.22 3.30
N ARG A 453 -9.34 29.02 3.87
CA ARG A 453 -8.26 28.08 3.54
C ARG A 453 -6.84 28.67 3.65
N ARG A 454 -6.65 29.64 4.56
CA ARG A 454 -5.34 30.25 4.82
C ARG A 454 -4.48 29.33 5.69
N VAL A 455 -4.10 28.18 5.14
CA VAL A 455 -3.42 27.11 5.88
C VAL A 455 -2.24 26.51 5.14
N PHE A 456 -1.34 25.87 5.87
CA PHE A 456 -0.34 24.95 5.35
C PHE A 456 -0.31 23.68 6.21
N ALA A 457 0.11 22.57 5.63
CA ALA A 457 0.43 21.35 6.36
C ALA A 457 1.95 21.22 6.46
N THR A 458 2.46 20.73 7.59
CA THR A 458 3.89 20.45 7.79
C THR A 458 4.11 19.19 8.60
N GLN A 459 5.20 18.47 8.34
CA GLN A 459 5.67 17.34 9.14
C GLN A 459 6.58 17.76 10.30
N ASP A 460 7.06 19.00 10.29
CA ASP A 460 7.88 19.62 11.33
C ASP A 460 6.99 20.43 12.29
N GLU A 461 7.25 20.33 13.60
CA GLU A 461 6.44 20.98 14.64
C GLU A 461 6.56 22.51 14.71
N ASN A 462 7.52 23.08 13.97
CA ASN A 462 8.00 24.45 14.05
C ASN A 462 8.09 25.17 12.70
N LEU A 463 8.07 24.44 11.58
CA LEU A 463 8.12 25.03 10.24
C LEU A 463 6.79 25.72 9.87
N ALA A 464 6.90 26.93 9.34
CA ALA A 464 5.84 27.63 8.63
C ALA A 464 6.15 27.76 7.14
N LEU A 465 5.11 27.66 6.31
CA LEU A 465 5.17 27.89 4.88
C LEU A 465 4.05 28.85 4.45
N ILE A 466 4.45 29.97 3.88
CA ILE A 466 3.55 31.06 3.47
C ILE A 466 3.67 31.25 1.97
N LEU A 467 2.52 31.36 1.30
CA LEU A 467 2.41 31.78 -0.10
C LEU A 467 1.40 32.94 -0.19
N ARG A 468 1.78 34.03 -0.85
CA ARG A 468 0.89 35.18 -1.11
C ARG A 468 1.26 35.92 -2.39
N SER A 469 0.40 36.84 -2.82
CA SER A 469 0.71 37.86 -3.82
C SER A 469 0.01 39.18 -3.45
N GLY A 470 0.77 40.18 -3.02
CA GLY A 470 0.19 41.41 -2.45
C GLY A 470 -0.73 41.10 -1.27
N ASP A 471 -1.99 41.54 -1.33
CA ASP A 471 -3.03 41.31 -0.32
C ASP A 471 -3.74 39.94 -0.46
N ARG A 472 -3.34 39.12 -1.45
CA ARG A 472 -3.93 37.81 -1.74
C ARG A 472 -3.15 36.70 -1.05
N TRP A 473 -3.74 36.13 -0.02
CA TRP A 473 -3.19 34.99 0.72
C TRP A 473 -3.52 33.66 0.04
N MET A 474 -2.65 32.66 0.20
CA MET A 474 -2.97 31.26 -0.09
C MET A 474 -4.35 30.87 0.46
N GLY A 475 -5.08 30.02 -0.24
CA GLY A 475 -6.50 29.74 0.04
C GLY A 475 -7.47 30.51 -0.86
N SER A 476 -7.05 31.65 -1.40
CA SER A 476 -7.90 32.55 -2.20
C SER A 476 -8.03 32.15 -3.67
N THR A 477 -9.12 32.63 -4.29
CA THR A 477 -9.33 32.55 -5.75
C THR A 477 -9.23 33.94 -6.36
N LEU A 478 -8.39 34.07 -7.38
CA LEU A 478 -8.10 35.30 -8.11
C LEU A 478 -9.03 35.46 -9.30
N ALA A 479 -9.46 36.70 -9.58
CA ALA A 479 -10.31 37.02 -10.72
C ALA A 479 -9.45 37.29 -11.97
N THR A 480 -9.67 36.54 -13.06
CA THR A 480 -8.99 36.68 -14.38
C THR A 480 -7.45 36.53 -14.36
N PRO A 481 -6.79 36.29 -15.51
CA PRO A 481 -5.34 36.14 -15.51
C PRO A 481 -4.61 37.48 -15.33
N GLU A 482 -3.88 37.61 -14.22
CA GLU A 482 -2.97 38.70 -13.88
C GLU A 482 -1.51 38.18 -13.85
N ALA A 483 -0.55 39.09 -13.95
CA ALA A 483 0.83 38.78 -13.59
C ALA A 483 0.96 38.82 -12.06
N LEU A 484 1.26 37.68 -11.44
CA LEU A 484 1.44 37.59 -10.00
C LEU A 484 2.90 37.72 -9.63
N ALA A 485 3.19 38.60 -8.68
CA ALA A 485 4.40 38.54 -7.89
C ALA A 485 4.12 37.60 -6.70
N LEU A 486 4.47 36.33 -6.86
CA LEU A 486 4.33 35.32 -5.81
C LEU A 486 5.46 35.52 -4.80
N GLU A 487 5.08 35.64 -3.54
CA GLU A 487 5.98 35.72 -2.40
C GLU A 487 5.82 34.45 -1.58
N VAL A 488 6.93 33.73 -1.42
CA VAL A 488 7.06 32.54 -0.62
C VAL A 488 7.94 32.87 0.58
N ALA A 489 7.50 32.53 1.77
CA ALA A 489 8.31 32.67 2.97
C ALA A 489 8.22 31.41 3.81
N THR A 490 9.33 31.03 4.42
CA THR A 490 9.36 29.97 5.42
C THR A 490 10.00 30.47 6.69
N PHE A 491 9.49 29.98 7.82
CA PHE A 491 9.99 30.32 9.15
C PHE A 491 9.98 29.07 10.01
N ASP A 492 11.12 28.68 10.52
CA ASP A 492 11.31 27.63 11.50
C ASP A 492 11.65 28.30 12.85
N ARG A 493 10.75 28.12 13.82
CA ARG A 493 10.93 28.64 15.18
C ARG A 493 11.86 27.76 16.04
N GLY A 494 12.28 26.61 15.53
CA GLY A 494 13.22 25.73 16.19
C GLY A 494 14.59 26.39 16.34
N GLY A 495 15.33 25.99 17.38
CA GLY A 495 16.70 26.48 17.61
C GLY A 495 17.72 25.99 16.57
N ILE A 496 17.32 25.07 15.67
CA ILE A 496 18.16 24.46 14.65
C ILE A 496 17.47 24.64 13.29
N THR A 497 17.92 25.61 12.49
CA THR A 497 17.44 25.76 11.11
C THR A 497 18.22 24.85 10.18
N GLN A 498 17.53 24.14 9.30
CA GLN A 498 18.13 23.21 8.33
C GLN A 498 18.11 23.78 6.90
N PRO A 499 18.92 23.26 5.96
CA PRO A 499 18.72 23.53 4.55
C PRO A 499 17.31 23.13 4.10
N ILE A 500 16.74 23.91 3.18
CA ILE A 500 15.37 23.70 2.68
C ILE A 500 15.33 23.84 1.16
N THR A 501 14.59 22.97 0.50
CA THR A 501 14.31 23.06 -0.94
C THR A 501 12.87 23.44 -1.16
N LEU A 502 12.64 24.54 -1.86
CA LEU A 502 11.31 25.03 -2.21
C LEU A 502 11.03 24.75 -3.68
N THR A 503 9.85 24.20 -3.97
CA THR A 503 9.34 24.03 -5.32
C THR A 503 7.99 24.71 -5.47
N LEU A 504 7.90 25.66 -6.39
CA LEU A 504 6.66 26.27 -6.82
C LEU A 504 6.04 25.44 -7.95
N PHE A 505 4.77 25.08 -7.81
CA PHE A 505 4.03 24.30 -8.78
C PHE A 505 2.95 25.14 -9.48
N ASP A 506 2.71 24.84 -10.75
CA ASP A 506 1.47 25.11 -11.47
C ASP A 506 0.76 23.77 -11.67
N ARG A 507 -0.36 23.58 -10.96
CA ARG A 507 -1.03 22.28 -10.84
C ARG A 507 -0.03 21.23 -10.32
N SER A 508 0.31 20.21 -11.11
CA SER A 508 1.34 19.22 -10.80
C SER A 508 2.69 19.50 -11.48
N THR A 509 2.83 20.59 -12.23
CA THR A 509 4.05 20.93 -12.98
C THR A 509 4.99 21.80 -12.12
N PRO A 510 6.23 21.38 -11.83
CA PRO A 510 7.21 22.24 -11.18
C PRO A 510 7.57 23.43 -12.10
N LEU A 511 7.32 24.66 -11.64
CA LEU A 511 7.70 25.88 -12.37
C LEU A 511 9.12 26.34 -12.01
N ALA A 512 9.47 26.25 -10.72
CA ALA A 512 10.77 26.65 -10.22
C ALA A 512 11.10 25.86 -8.95
N THR A 513 12.35 25.44 -8.83
CA THR A 513 12.90 24.79 -7.63
C THR A 513 14.14 25.54 -7.20
N GLN A 514 14.24 25.86 -5.91
CA GLN A 514 15.40 26.53 -5.34
C GLN A 514 15.75 25.93 -3.97
N ALA A 515 17.03 25.59 -3.79
CA ALA A 515 17.58 25.18 -2.51
C ALA A 515 18.16 26.38 -1.76
N PHE A 516 17.95 26.40 -0.45
CA PHE A 516 18.45 27.42 0.47
C PHE A 516 19.21 26.75 1.63
N PRO A 517 20.25 27.41 2.17
CA PRO A 517 21.06 26.84 3.25
C PRO A 517 20.36 26.86 4.63
N SER A 518 19.19 27.49 4.76
CA SER A 518 18.43 27.60 6.01
C SER A 518 16.92 27.68 5.74
N SER A 519 16.09 27.22 6.70
CA SER A 519 14.62 27.26 6.64
C SER A 519 13.98 28.64 6.80
N ASN A 520 14.74 29.69 7.15
CA ASN A 520 14.20 31.05 7.32
C ASN A 520 14.53 31.90 6.09
N ILE A 521 13.60 31.99 5.14
CA ILE A 521 13.83 32.63 3.84
C ILE A 521 12.62 33.44 3.37
N SER A 522 12.90 34.37 2.46
CA SER A 522 11.90 34.95 1.58
C SER A 522 12.35 34.77 0.12
N TRP A 523 11.43 34.33 -0.73
CA TRP A 523 11.65 34.05 -2.14
C TRP A 523 10.51 34.64 -2.96
N SER A 524 10.83 35.36 -4.03
CA SER A 524 9.83 36.00 -4.88
C SER A 524 10.01 35.61 -6.34
N LEU A 525 8.90 35.33 -7.01
CA LEU A 525 8.86 35.04 -8.44
C LEU A 525 7.72 35.78 -9.13
N SER A 526 7.88 36.05 -10.43
CA SER A 526 6.78 36.51 -11.26
C SER A 526 6.22 35.36 -12.10
N VAL A 527 4.91 35.15 -12.02
CA VAL A 527 4.20 34.12 -12.79
C VAL A 527 3.09 34.77 -13.60
N THR A 528 2.99 34.41 -14.88
CA THR A 528 1.84 34.76 -15.71
C THR A 528 0.77 33.70 -15.49
N THR A 529 -0.35 34.10 -14.89
CA THR A 529 -1.41 33.16 -14.55
C THR A 529 -2.22 32.70 -15.76
N GLN A 530 -2.80 31.50 -15.65
CA GLN A 530 -3.72 30.96 -16.63
C GLN A 530 -5.08 30.66 -15.97
N PRO A 531 -6.22 30.88 -16.66
CA PRO A 531 -7.54 30.57 -16.12
C PRO A 531 -7.66 29.10 -15.70
N GLY A 532 -8.22 28.85 -14.51
CA GLY A 532 -8.42 27.49 -13.97
C GLY A 532 -7.15 26.80 -13.47
N HIS A 533 -5.99 27.46 -13.50
CA HIS A 533 -4.77 26.96 -12.87
C HIS A 533 -4.74 27.29 -11.38
N TYR A 534 -3.88 26.59 -10.65
CA TYR A 534 -3.63 26.86 -9.24
C TYR A 534 -2.13 26.71 -8.94
N TYR A 535 -1.64 27.58 -8.05
CA TYR A 535 -0.23 27.68 -7.70
C TYR A 535 -0.03 27.37 -6.22
N TRP A 536 0.91 26.49 -5.92
CA TRP A 536 1.18 26.06 -4.54
C TRP A 536 2.66 25.74 -4.37
N VAL A 537 3.12 25.72 -3.12
CA VAL A 537 4.52 25.48 -2.79
C VAL A 537 4.65 24.20 -1.98
N ARG A 538 5.64 23.39 -2.34
CA ARG A 538 6.16 22.29 -1.53
C ARG A 538 7.55 22.64 -1.02
N ALA A 539 7.77 22.47 0.27
CA ALA A 539 9.04 22.64 0.95
C ALA A 539 9.53 21.29 1.46
N VAL A 540 10.82 21.02 1.33
CA VAL A 540 11.48 19.80 1.83
C VAL A 540 12.72 20.19 2.62
N GLN A 541 12.76 19.85 3.90
CA GLN A 541 13.92 20.04 4.77
C GLN A 541 14.97 18.94 4.54
N ALA A 542 16.19 19.12 5.07
CA ALA A 542 17.29 18.18 4.89
C ALA A 542 17.11 16.83 5.60
N ASP A 543 16.18 16.74 6.54
CA ASP A 543 15.73 15.54 7.24
C ASP A 543 14.48 14.88 6.61
N ASP A 544 14.14 15.31 5.38
CA ASP A 544 13.00 14.85 4.58
C ASP A 544 11.62 15.28 5.10
N ASP A 545 11.54 16.14 6.13
CA ASP A 545 10.28 16.73 6.54
C ASP A 545 9.71 17.65 5.44
N VAL A 546 8.42 17.47 5.16
CA VAL A 546 7.72 18.18 4.08
C VAL A 546 6.73 19.20 4.65
N ALA A 547 6.61 20.34 3.97
CA ALA A 547 5.49 21.26 4.14
C ALA A 547 4.84 21.63 2.80
N SER A 548 3.52 21.78 2.80
CA SER A 548 2.72 22.12 1.62
C SER A 548 1.78 23.28 1.92
N SER A 549 1.82 24.32 1.09
CA SER A 549 0.95 25.49 1.23
C SER A 549 -0.45 25.21 0.68
N ALA A 550 -1.48 25.92 1.15
CA ALA A 550 -2.72 26.03 0.39
C ALA A 550 -2.44 26.62 -1.02
N PRO A 551 -3.20 26.21 -2.05
CA PRO A 551 -3.08 26.81 -3.38
C PRO A 551 -3.62 28.25 -3.43
N LEU A 552 -3.10 29.02 -4.38
CA LEU A 552 -3.75 30.20 -4.96
C LEU A 552 -4.43 29.77 -6.25
N TRP A 553 -5.76 29.85 -6.31
CA TRP A 553 -6.53 29.48 -7.49
C TRP A 553 -6.75 30.67 -8.42
N VAL A 554 -6.84 30.41 -9.72
CA VAL A 554 -7.23 31.40 -10.73
C VAL A 554 -8.58 31.01 -11.30
N ALA A 555 -9.56 31.91 -11.22
CA ALA A 555 -10.90 31.65 -11.73
C ALA A 555 -10.87 31.33 -13.24
N GLY A 556 -11.69 30.36 -13.65
CA GLY A 556 -11.82 29.94 -15.04
C GLY A 556 -11.65 28.43 -15.20
N ARG A 557 -11.37 28.00 -16.44
CA ARG A 557 -11.18 26.59 -16.80
C ARG A 557 -9.84 26.44 -17.50
N ALA A 558 -9.02 25.53 -16.99
CA ALA A 558 -7.72 25.21 -17.60
C ALA A 558 -7.91 24.53 -18.96
N ALA A 559 -7.00 24.82 -19.89
CA ALA A 559 -6.87 24.02 -21.10
C ALA A 559 -6.34 22.62 -20.72
N ALA A 560 -6.78 21.59 -21.43
CA ALA A 560 -6.30 20.24 -21.21
C ALA A 560 -4.86 20.08 -21.74
N ASP A 561 -3.96 19.50 -20.94
CA ASP A 561 -2.61 19.20 -21.41
C ASP A 561 -2.66 18.12 -22.51
N THR A 562 -1.73 18.24 -23.47
CA THR A 562 -1.75 17.51 -24.75
C THR A 562 -0.79 16.32 -24.81
N VAL A 563 -0.60 15.60 -23.71
CA VAL A 563 0.27 14.39 -23.68
C VAL A 563 -0.44 13.20 -24.32
N THR A 564 0.28 12.44 -25.14
CA THR A 564 -0.24 11.33 -25.96
C THR A 564 0.53 10.04 -25.71
N ILE A 565 -0.09 8.90 -26.01
CA ILE A 565 0.58 7.60 -26.11
C ILE A 565 1.37 7.58 -27.42
N ASN A 566 2.67 7.29 -27.34
CA ASN A 566 3.59 7.40 -28.48
C ASN A 566 4.05 6.04 -29.02
N GLU A 567 4.38 5.12 -28.13
CA GLU A 567 4.95 3.83 -28.47
C GLU A 567 4.59 2.77 -27.41
N VAL A 568 4.35 1.53 -27.83
CA VAL A 568 3.98 0.42 -26.94
C VAL A 568 4.71 -0.84 -27.37
N LEU A 569 5.41 -1.48 -26.42
CA LEU A 569 6.02 -2.80 -26.59
C LEU A 569 5.30 -3.81 -25.69
N PRO A 570 4.40 -4.64 -26.25
CA PRO A 570 3.58 -5.56 -25.47
C PRO A 570 4.13 -6.99 -25.40
N ALA A 571 5.27 -7.29 -26.04
CA ALA A 571 5.76 -8.67 -26.14
C ALA A 571 7.31 -8.75 -26.10
N PRO A 572 7.95 -8.45 -24.96
CA PRO A 572 9.39 -8.69 -24.79
C PRO A 572 9.70 -10.19 -24.83
N ARG A 573 10.91 -10.56 -25.25
CA ARG A 573 11.34 -11.98 -25.24
C ARG A 573 12.83 -12.18 -25.04
N GLN A 574 13.66 -11.48 -25.81
CA GLN A 574 15.11 -11.71 -25.77
C GLN A 574 15.87 -10.54 -25.15
N LEU A 575 15.27 -9.35 -25.16
CA LEU A 575 15.87 -8.14 -24.65
C LEU A 575 15.28 -7.81 -23.28
N ASP A 576 16.17 -7.50 -22.35
CA ASP A 576 15.88 -6.93 -21.05
C ASP A 576 15.77 -5.40 -21.23
N TRP A 577 14.54 -4.92 -21.36
CA TRP A 577 14.24 -3.52 -21.66
C TRP A 577 14.25 -2.65 -20.41
N ASN A 578 13.99 -3.22 -19.23
CA ASN A 578 13.97 -2.50 -17.95
C ASN A 578 15.33 -2.54 -17.21
N GLY A 579 16.27 -3.38 -17.63
CA GLY A 579 17.62 -3.49 -17.10
C GLY A 579 17.73 -4.27 -15.79
N ASP A 580 16.74 -5.10 -15.44
CA ASP A 580 16.72 -5.89 -14.20
C ASP A 580 17.53 -7.21 -14.28
N GLY A 581 18.09 -7.51 -15.45
CA GLY A 581 18.89 -8.68 -15.74
C GLY A 581 18.09 -9.89 -16.25
N THR A 582 16.76 -9.79 -16.38
CA THR A 582 15.88 -10.90 -16.76
C THR A 582 14.88 -10.49 -17.85
N PRO A 583 15.07 -10.90 -19.12
CA PRO A 583 14.08 -10.70 -20.18
C PRO A 583 12.76 -11.45 -19.88
N ASP A 584 11.76 -10.73 -19.38
CA ASP A 584 10.44 -11.26 -19.04
C ASP A 584 9.30 -10.25 -19.29
N ARG A 585 8.07 -10.59 -18.88
CA ARG A 585 6.89 -9.73 -19.10
C ARG A 585 6.96 -8.35 -18.42
N ARG A 586 7.84 -8.17 -17.43
CA ARG A 586 8.06 -6.89 -16.74
C ARG A 586 8.87 -5.91 -17.60
N ASP A 587 9.39 -6.38 -18.74
CA ASP A 587 10.00 -5.58 -19.82
C ASP A 587 8.99 -5.01 -20.83
N GLU A 588 7.70 -5.28 -20.67
CA GLU A 588 6.66 -4.56 -21.40
C GLU A 588 6.74 -3.08 -21.04
N TRP A 589 6.41 -2.18 -21.98
CA TRP A 589 6.39 -0.76 -21.67
C TRP A 589 5.45 0.04 -22.56
N ILE A 590 5.03 1.18 -22.02
CA ILE A 590 4.21 2.20 -22.65
C ILE A 590 5.01 3.50 -22.60
N GLU A 591 5.17 4.16 -23.74
CA GLU A 591 5.79 5.47 -23.82
C GLU A 591 4.75 6.57 -24.04
N LEU A 592 4.90 7.64 -23.27
CA LEU A 592 4.15 8.88 -23.40
C LEU A 592 5.04 9.93 -24.06
N TYR A 593 4.43 10.79 -24.88
CA TYR A 593 5.10 11.91 -25.54
C TYR A 593 4.37 13.23 -25.27
N ASN A 594 5.16 14.29 -25.04
CA ASN A 594 4.66 15.65 -24.93
C ASN A 594 4.91 16.43 -26.23
N PRO A 595 3.89 16.63 -27.08
CA PRO A 595 4.00 17.43 -28.30
C PRO A 595 4.03 18.94 -28.03
N GLY A 596 3.89 19.38 -26.78
CA GLY A 596 3.91 20.78 -26.38
C GLY A 596 5.32 21.38 -26.32
N GLU A 597 5.36 22.71 -26.27
CA GLU A 597 6.58 23.51 -26.11
C GLU A 597 6.98 23.75 -24.65
N MET A 598 6.14 23.32 -23.70
CA MET A 598 6.37 23.47 -22.26
C MET A 598 6.35 22.10 -21.58
N PRO A 599 7.10 21.91 -20.48
CA PRO A 599 7.02 20.69 -19.68
C PRO A 599 5.62 20.51 -19.08
N VAL A 600 5.21 19.26 -18.88
CA VAL A 600 3.93 18.90 -18.27
C VAL A 600 4.17 18.03 -17.04
N GLY A 601 3.55 18.40 -15.91
CA GLY A 601 3.44 17.56 -14.73
C GLY A 601 2.39 16.47 -14.93
N LEU A 602 2.80 15.22 -14.72
CA LEU A 602 1.95 14.03 -14.84
C LEU A 602 1.46 13.51 -13.48
N GLY A 603 1.75 14.22 -12.38
CA GLY A 603 1.26 13.86 -11.05
C GLY A 603 -0.26 13.64 -11.03
N GLY A 604 -0.68 12.43 -10.65
CA GLY A 604 -2.10 12.03 -10.61
C GLY A 604 -2.68 11.52 -11.93
N TRP A 605 -1.94 11.61 -13.06
CA TRP A 605 -2.36 10.97 -14.32
C TRP A 605 -2.39 9.46 -14.17
N GLN A 606 -3.12 8.78 -15.06
CA GLN A 606 -3.29 7.34 -14.99
C GLN A 606 -3.02 6.67 -16.33
N VAL A 607 -2.32 5.54 -16.29
CA VAL A 607 -2.15 4.63 -17.43
C VAL A 607 -2.77 3.28 -17.07
N GLY A 608 -3.46 2.66 -18.02
CA GLY A 608 -4.03 1.33 -17.80
C GLY A 608 -4.28 0.55 -19.07
N ASP A 609 -4.76 -0.67 -18.89
CA ASP A 609 -5.06 -1.61 -19.96
C ASP A 609 -6.56 -2.00 -20.00
N ALA A 610 -6.91 -2.95 -20.87
CA ALA A 610 -8.27 -3.49 -20.98
C ALA A 610 -8.73 -4.28 -19.74
N SER A 611 -7.84 -4.65 -18.82
CA SER A 611 -8.21 -5.39 -17.59
C SER A 611 -8.96 -4.52 -16.57
N GLY A 612 -8.91 -3.20 -16.74
CA GLY A 612 -9.44 -2.22 -15.80
C GLY A 612 -8.43 -1.78 -14.73
N ARG A 613 -7.23 -2.40 -14.66
CA ARG A 613 -6.15 -1.93 -13.80
C ARG A 613 -5.67 -0.54 -14.25
N ARG A 614 -5.36 0.31 -13.27
CA ARG A 614 -4.80 1.66 -13.48
C ARG A 614 -3.56 1.84 -12.61
N PHE A 615 -2.53 2.43 -13.19
CA PHE A 615 -1.34 2.91 -12.52
C PHE A 615 -1.41 4.44 -12.43
N VAL A 616 -1.35 4.98 -11.21
CA VAL A 616 -1.34 6.43 -10.97
C VAL A 616 0.10 6.93 -10.96
N LEU A 617 0.43 7.91 -11.79
CA LEU A 617 1.76 8.51 -11.84
C LEU A 617 1.99 9.39 -10.59
N PRO A 618 3.10 9.21 -9.85
CA PRO A 618 3.43 10.02 -8.67
C PRO A 618 3.56 11.53 -8.98
N LEU A 619 3.29 12.39 -7.98
CA LEU A 619 3.26 13.85 -8.10
C LEU A 619 4.41 14.47 -8.92
N LEU A 620 5.65 14.05 -8.65
CA LEU A 620 6.86 14.63 -9.24
C LEU A 620 7.20 14.07 -10.62
N THR A 621 6.31 13.27 -11.23
CA THR A 621 6.53 12.78 -12.59
C THR A 621 6.32 13.91 -13.58
N THR A 622 7.33 14.24 -14.38
CA THR A 622 7.26 15.31 -15.39
C THR A 622 7.72 14.81 -16.74
N ILE A 623 7.11 15.34 -17.81
CA ILE A 623 7.55 15.12 -19.19
C ILE A 623 8.02 16.44 -19.80
N PRO A 624 9.29 16.56 -20.25
CA PRO A 624 9.80 17.78 -20.87
C PRO A 624 9.03 18.17 -22.14
N ALA A 625 9.17 19.42 -22.57
CA ALA A 625 8.73 19.85 -23.90
C ALA A 625 9.38 18.98 -24.98
N ARG A 626 8.59 18.47 -25.94
CA ARG A 626 9.06 17.54 -26.99
C ARG A 626 9.76 16.28 -26.44
N GLY A 627 9.51 15.93 -25.17
CA GLY A 627 10.16 14.84 -24.45
C GLY A 627 9.31 13.58 -24.34
N TYR A 628 9.92 12.54 -23.79
CA TYR A 628 9.35 11.19 -23.66
C TYR A 628 9.36 10.74 -22.19
N THR A 629 8.43 9.88 -21.82
CA THR A 629 8.43 9.15 -20.54
C THR A 629 8.08 7.69 -20.81
N VAL A 630 8.96 6.76 -20.43
CA VAL A 630 8.76 5.32 -20.59
C VAL A 630 8.29 4.71 -19.28
N LEU A 631 7.20 3.96 -19.33
CA LEU A 631 6.58 3.30 -18.17
C LEU A 631 6.65 1.80 -18.35
N TYR A 632 7.54 1.14 -17.60
CA TYR A 632 7.77 -0.30 -17.68
C TYR A 632 6.73 -1.11 -16.88
N GLY A 633 6.50 -2.35 -17.29
CA GLY A 633 5.64 -3.32 -16.60
C GLY A 633 6.10 -3.58 -15.17
N LEU A 634 7.42 -3.56 -14.92
CA LEU A 634 8.00 -3.63 -13.57
C LEU A 634 7.49 -2.51 -12.66
N GLN A 635 7.40 -1.28 -13.18
CA GLN A 635 6.98 -0.09 -12.44
C GLN A 635 5.46 -0.03 -12.29
N THR A 636 4.73 -0.30 -13.37
CA THR A 636 3.27 -0.08 -13.43
C THR A 636 2.47 -1.28 -12.91
N GLY A 637 3.06 -2.49 -12.99
CA GLY A 637 2.35 -3.75 -12.77
C GLY A 637 1.25 -4.05 -13.78
N LEU A 638 1.19 -3.30 -14.90
CA LEU A 638 0.31 -3.60 -16.03
C LEU A 638 0.84 -4.82 -16.79
N VAL A 639 -0.06 -5.55 -17.44
CA VAL A 639 0.30 -6.75 -18.22
C VAL A 639 -0.44 -6.67 -19.55
N LEU A 640 0.29 -6.32 -20.59
CA LEU A 640 -0.24 -6.12 -21.93
C LEU A 640 -0.41 -7.47 -22.64
N ASN A 641 -1.50 -7.63 -23.34
CA ASN A 641 -1.73 -8.82 -24.15
C ASN A 641 -0.90 -8.74 -25.44
N ASN A 642 -0.02 -9.72 -25.66
CA ASN A 642 0.86 -9.79 -26.84
C ASN A 642 0.13 -9.73 -28.18
N THR A 643 -1.12 -10.20 -28.25
CA THR A 643 -1.91 -10.29 -29.48
C THR A 643 -2.77 -9.07 -29.75
N ALA A 644 -3.48 -8.55 -28.75
CA ALA A 644 -4.35 -7.39 -28.89
C ALA A 644 -4.69 -6.84 -27.50
N ASP A 645 -4.67 -5.52 -27.34
CA ASP A 645 -5.04 -4.85 -26.07
C ASP A 645 -5.46 -3.40 -26.31
N ASP A 646 -5.98 -2.79 -25.24
CA ASP A 646 -6.20 -1.35 -25.12
C ASP A 646 -5.16 -0.75 -24.18
N VAL A 647 -4.61 0.40 -24.55
CA VAL A 647 -3.84 1.28 -23.66
C VAL A 647 -4.64 2.56 -23.45
N ILE A 648 -4.88 2.89 -22.19
CA ILE A 648 -5.72 4.01 -21.78
C ILE A 648 -4.85 5.00 -21.00
N LEU A 649 -4.86 6.26 -21.44
CA LEU A 649 -4.24 7.39 -20.75
C LEU A 649 -5.33 8.34 -20.26
N GLN A 650 -5.40 8.57 -18.95
CA GLN A 650 -6.32 9.50 -18.32
C GLN A 650 -5.54 10.61 -17.60
N ARG A 651 -6.09 11.82 -17.64
CA ARG A 651 -5.57 12.97 -16.90
C ARG A 651 -5.89 12.84 -15.41
N ALA A 652 -5.30 13.71 -14.60
CA ALA A 652 -5.53 13.75 -13.16
C ALA A 652 -7.01 13.99 -12.78
N ASP A 653 -7.78 14.69 -13.61
CA ASP A 653 -9.21 14.93 -13.42
C ASP A 653 -10.12 13.73 -13.77
N GLY A 654 -9.52 12.63 -14.26
CA GLY A 654 -10.21 11.42 -14.71
C GLY A 654 -10.65 11.43 -16.18
N SER A 655 -10.53 12.57 -16.88
CA SER A 655 -10.86 12.68 -18.31
C SER A 655 -9.89 11.87 -19.17
N TYR A 656 -10.37 11.32 -20.28
CA TYR A 656 -9.52 10.62 -21.23
C TYR A 656 -8.60 11.61 -21.94
N ALA A 657 -7.29 11.39 -21.82
CA ALA A 657 -6.31 12.01 -22.71
C ALA A 657 -6.29 11.26 -24.04
N GLU A 658 -6.20 9.92 -23.97
CA GLU A 658 -6.15 9.06 -25.14
C GLU A 658 -6.57 7.63 -24.80
N ARG A 659 -7.08 6.91 -25.80
CA ARG A 659 -7.17 5.45 -25.81
C ARG A 659 -6.61 4.95 -27.13
N TYR A 660 -5.70 4.00 -27.07
CA TYR A 660 -5.15 3.33 -28.23
C TYR A 660 -5.44 1.83 -28.16
N THR A 661 -5.96 1.28 -29.25
CA THR A 661 -6.25 -0.16 -29.38
C THR A 661 -5.35 -0.73 -30.47
N TYR A 662 -4.59 -1.78 -30.16
CA TYR A 662 -3.93 -2.58 -31.18
C TYR A 662 -4.67 -3.92 -31.33
N GLU A 663 -5.29 -4.15 -32.48
CA GLU A 663 -6.03 -5.40 -32.76
C GLU A 663 -5.10 -6.57 -33.09
N ARG A 664 -3.83 -6.26 -33.38
CA ARG A 664 -2.79 -7.24 -33.68
C ARG A 664 -1.43 -6.72 -33.22
N GLY A 665 -0.78 -7.48 -32.35
CA GLY A 665 0.53 -7.13 -31.80
C GLY A 665 1.66 -7.05 -32.84
N PRO A 666 2.75 -6.33 -32.49
CA PRO A 666 3.89 -6.09 -33.37
C PRO A 666 4.78 -7.32 -33.61
N GLY A 667 4.71 -8.31 -32.70
CA GLY A 667 5.63 -9.44 -32.61
C GLY A 667 6.58 -9.30 -31.43
N TYR A 668 7.43 -10.30 -31.19
CA TYR A 668 8.39 -10.27 -30.10
C TYR A 668 9.47 -9.21 -30.32
N ASP A 669 9.83 -8.49 -29.26
CA ASP A 669 10.87 -7.46 -29.24
C ASP A 669 10.66 -6.36 -30.32
N LEU A 670 9.39 -6.07 -30.62
CA LEU A 670 8.96 -5.01 -31.53
C LEU A 670 7.87 -4.18 -30.88
N SER A 671 7.75 -2.93 -31.30
CA SER A 671 6.74 -1.99 -30.82
C SER A 671 5.72 -1.66 -31.91
N THR A 672 4.57 -1.18 -31.45
CA THR A 672 3.70 -0.32 -32.26
C THR A 672 4.00 1.12 -31.89
N CYS A 673 4.07 2.03 -32.86
CA CYS A 673 4.55 3.40 -32.64
C CYS A 673 3.84 4.43 -33.54
N ARG A 674 3.90 5.71 -33.20
CA ARG A 674 3.41 6.82 -34.04
C ARG A 674 4.52 7.40 -34.90
N LEU A 675 4.24 7.61 -36.19
CA LEU A 675 5.16 8.29 -37.10
C LEU A 675 4.48 9.44 -37.87
N PRO A 676 4.88 10.71 -37.67
CA PRO A 676 5.82 11.21 -36.64
C PRO A 676 5.27 11.13 -35.21
N ASP A 677 6.12 11.33 -34.20
CA ASP A 677 5.75 11.24 -32.77
C ASP A 677 4.55 12.12 -32.40
N GLY A 678 3.69 11.61 -31.52
CA GLY A 678 2.51 12.28 -30.96
C GLY A 678 1.35 12.59 -31.92
N VAL A 679 1.62 12.85 -33.20
CA VAL A 679 0.60 13.30 -34.17
C VAL A 679 0.43 12.34 -35.35
N GLY A 680 1.39 11.45 -35.58
CA GLY A 680 1.43 10.52 -36.70
C GLY A 680 0.45 9.36 -36.59
N SER A 681 0.29 8.63 -37.69
CA SER A 681 -0.51 7.40 -37.71
C SER A 681 0.25 6.26 -37.03
N TRP A 682 -0.51 5.39 -36.36
CA TRP A 682 0.03 4.18 -35.74
C TRP A 682 0.57 3.21 -36.77
N GLN A 683 1.84 2.85 -36.62
CA GLN A 683 2.51 1.80 -37.36
C GLN A 683 2.55 0.54 -36.51
N ARG A 684 2.05 -0.56 -37.07
CA ARG A 684 1.97 -1.84 -36.35
C ARG A 684 3.34 -2.40 -35.96
N ARG A 685 4.41 -2.08 -36.69
CA ARG A 685 5.76 -2.61 -36.46
C ARG A 685 6.77 -1.49 -36.63
N CYS A 686 7.43 -1.13 -35.54
CA CYS A 686 8.53 -0.17 -35.51
C CYS A 686 9.78 -0.80 -34.92
N LEU A 687 10.92 -0.13 -35.09
CA LEU A 687 12.06 -0.36 -34.20
C LEU A 687 11.67 0.19 -32.83
N PRO A 688 11.79 -0.58 -31.74
CA PRO A 688 11.56 -0.05 -30.40
C PRO A 688 12.53 1.09 -30.07
N THR A 689 11.99 2.24 -29.65
CA THR A 689 12.76 3.47 -29.39
C THR A 689 12.50 4.09 -28.02
N PRO A 690 12.63 3.33 -26.91
CA PRO A 690 12.29 3.85 -25.57
C PRO A 690 13.11 5.11 -25.23
N GLY A 691 12.41 6.21 -24.97
CA GLY A 691 12.97 7.51 -24.61
C GLY A 691 13.48 8.34 -25.80
N ALA A 692 13.17 7.95 -27.04
CA ALA A 692 13.66 8.59 -28.25
C ALA A 692 12.57 8.69 -29.33
N ALA A 693 12.86 9.46 -30.39
CA ALA A 693 11.94 9.61 -31.52
C ALA A 693 11.71 8.27 -32.24
N ASN A 694 10.45 8.00 -32.57
CA ASN A 694 10.05 6.76 -33.23
C ASN A 694 10.72 6.57 -34.59
N GLN A 695 11.07 5.32 -34.91
CA GLN A 695 11.71 4.96 -36.17
C GLN A 695 10.96 3.86 -36.91
N VAL A 696 10.87 4.01 -38.24
CA VAL A 696 10.38 2.94 -39.12
C VAL A 696 11.21 1.67 -38.90
N LEU A 697 10.54 0.52 -38.85
CA LEU A 697 11.24 -0.75 -38.99
C LEU A 697 11.87 -0.80 -40.39
N PRO A 698 13.19 -0.97 -40.54
CA PRO A 698 13.82 -1.09 -41.85
C PRO A 698 13.14 -2.23 -42.62
N GLU A 699 12.78 -2.00 -43.88
CA GLU A 699 12.32 -3.10 -44.73
C GLU A 699 13.44 -4.17 -44.77
N GLU A 700 13.11 -5.44 -44.51
CA GLU A 700 14.05 -6.55 -44.66
C GLU A 700 14.44 -6.66 -46.15
N GLU A 701 15.48 -5.95 -46.58
CA GLU A 701 16.16 -6.17 -47.85
C GLU A 701 16.93 -7.51 -47.80
N LYS A 702 16.22 -8.61 -48.06
CA LYS A 702 16.60 -9.68 -49.01
C LYS A 702 15.61 -10.82 -48.84
N GLY A 703 14.95 -11.18 -49.95
CA GLY A 703 14.22 -12.44 -50.07
C GLY A 703 15.11 -13.66 -49.75
N PRO A 704 14.57 -14.89 -49.78
CA PRO A 704 15.33 -16.07 -49.41
C PRO A 704 16.62 -16.16 -50.24
N LEU A 705 17.74 -16.49 -49.59
CA LEU A 705 18.99 -16.73 -50.29
C LEU A 705 18.82 -17.93 -51.22
N HIS A 706 19.04 -17.72 -52.51
CA HIS A 706 18.98 -18.79 -53.51
C HIS A 706 20.33 -19.50 -53.51
N THR A 707 20.34 -20.76 -53.08
CA THR A 707 21.56 -21.57 -52.98
C THR A 707 21.24 -23.03 -53.29
N ASP A 708 22.26 -23.82 -53.59
CA ASP A 708 22.18 -25.28 -53.58
C ASP A 708 22.15 -25.81 -52.14
N ILE A 709 21.90 -27.11 -51.97
CA ILE A 709 21.79 -27.71 -50.65
C ILE A 709 23.13 -27.63 -49.93
N ARG A 710 24.26 -27.81 -50.63
CA ARG A 710 25.60 -27.68 -50.05
C ARG A 710 25.83 -26.31 -49.41
N GLY A 711 25.50 -25.23 -50.11
CA GLY A 711 25.60 -23.87 -49.57
C GLY A 711 24.64 -23.66 -48.40
N ALA A 712 23.43 -24.24 -48.44
CA ALA A 712 22.50 -24.18 -47.32
C ALA A 712 23.05 -24.85 -46.05
N ARG A 713 23.82 -25.94 -46.17
CA ARG A 713 24.47 -26.62 -45.04
C ARG A 713 25.53 -25.78 -44.34
N GLN A 714 26.09 -24.79 -45.01
CA GLN A 714 27.12 -23.90 -44.45
C GLN A 714 26.55 -22.67 -43.74
N LEU A 715 25.24 -22.44 -43.83
CA LEU A 715 24.60 -21.27 -43.25
C LEU A 715 24.24 -21.48 -41.77
N PRO A 716 24.29 -20.43 -40.94
CA PRO A 716 23.81 -20.49 -39.57
C PRO A 716 22.35 -20.95 -39.51
N THR A 717 22.00 -21.66 -38.43
CA THR A 717 20.61 -21.99 -38.08
C THR A 717 19.72 -20.74 -38.12
N GLY A 718 18.54 -20.83 -38.73
CA GLY A 718 17.59 -19.73 -38.88
C GLY A 718 17.70 -18.97 -40.21
N SER A 719 18.72 -19.24 -41.02
CA SER A 719 18.92 -18.63 -42.35
C SER A 719 17.77 -18.95 -43.29
N TRP A 720 17.27 -17.94 -44.00
CA TRP A 720 16.15 -18.07 -44.94
C TRP A 720 16.66 -18.39 -46.35
N VAL A 721 16.34 -19.57 -46.86
CA VAL A 721 16.87 -20.08 -48.12
C VAL A 721 15.78 -20.62 -49.03
N GLN A 722 16.05 -20.61 -50.34
CA GLN A 722 15.28 -21.30 -51.35
C GLN A 722 16.17 -22.30 -52.08
N LEU A 723 15.79 -23.58 -52.04
CA LEU A 723 16.54 -24.72 -52.58
C LEU A 723 15.74 -25.42 -53.68
N ARG A 724 16.46 -26.08 -54.59
CA ARG A 724 15.87 -26.98 -55.59
C ARG A 724 16.58 -28.32 -55.56
N GLY A 725 15.83 -29.41 -55.53
CA GLY A 725 16.40 -30.76 -55.54
C GLY A 725 15.38 -31.82 -55.92
N HIS A 726 15.82 -33.06 -55.92
CA HIS A 726 15.00 -34.25 -56.13
C HIS A 726 14.55 -34.82 -54.79
N ILE A 727 13.27 -35.15 -54.69
CA ILE A 727 12.73 -35.86 -53.53
C ILE A 727 13.29 -37.29 -53.51
N THR A 728 14.11 -37.62 -52.53
CA THR A 728 14.61 -39.00 -52.32
C THR A 728 13.70 -39.80 -51.40
N VAL A 729 12.95 -39.09 -50.54
CA VAL A 729 11.92 -39.62 -49.64
C VAL A 729 10.72 -38.66 -49.63
N PRO A 730 9.55 -39.06 -50.15
CA PRO A 730 8.34 -38.23 -50.08
C PRO A 730 7.77 -38.18 -48.65
N PRO A 731 6.95 -37.15 -48.34
CA PRO A 731 6.24 -37.09 -47.06
C PRO A 731 5.35 -38.31 -46.88
N GLY A 732 5.32 -38.85 -45.66
CA GLY A 732 4.55 -40.04 -45.29
C GLY A 732 5.38 -41.31 -45.09
N ILE A 733 6.64 -41.36 -45.56
CA ILE A 733 7.51 -42.55 -45.39
C ILE A 733 8.15 -42.60 -44.00
N PHE A 734 8.77 -41.49 -43.56
CA PHE A 734 9.37 -41.34 -42.22
C PHE A 734 8.56 -40.38 -41.35
N GLY A 735 7.24 -40.35 -41.59
CA GLY A 735 6.29 -39.45 -40.94
C GLY A 735 5.59 -38.48 -41.91
N PRO A 736 4.38 -38.00 -41.55
CA PRO A 736 3.50 -37.27 -42.48
C PRO A 736 4.05 -35.90 -42.92
N ARG A 737 5.02 -35.34 -42.18
CA ARG A 737 5.60 -34.01 -42.42
C ARG A 737 7.09 -34.05 -42.78
N VAL A 738 7.66 -35.24 -42.94
CA VAL A 738 9.11 -35.44 -43.15
C VAL A 738 9.35 -35.90 -44.57
N ALA A 739 10.20 -35.17 -45.29
CA ALA A 739 10.68 -35.55 -46.61
C ALA A 739 12.19 -35.35 -46.69
N TYR A 740 12.85 -35.94 -47.68
CA TYR A 740 14.27 -35.70 -47.94
C TYR A 740 14.47 -35.19 -49.36
N LEU A 741 15.31 -34.18 -49.47
CA LEU A 741 15.65 -33.48 -50.70
C LEU A 741 17.14 -33.67 -50.97
N GLN A 742 17.49 -34.01 -52.20
CA GLN A 742 18.88 -34.17 -52.62
C GLN A 742 19.12 -33.50 -53.97
N ASP A 743 20.22 -32.78 -54.10
CA ASP A 743 20.71 -32.25 -55.37
C ASP A 743 21.93 -33.06 -55.85
N GLU A 744 22.72 -32.53 -56.77
CA GLU A 744 23.92 -33.21 -57.28
C GLU A 744 25.02 -33.37 -56.21
N TYR A 745 24.94 -32.61 -55.12
CA TYR A 745 26.05 -32.36 -54.21
C TYR A 745 25.80 -32.76 -52.77
N SER A 746 24.56 -32.65 -52.28
CA SER A 746 24.21 -32.82 -50.88
C SER A 746 22.74 -33.16 -50.68
N GLY A 747 22.41 -33.70 -49.51
CA GLY A 747 21.05 -33.97 -49.07
C GLY A 747 20.66 -33.10 -47.88
N ILE A 748 19.36 -32.92 -47.67
CA ILE A 748 18.80 -32.22 -46.51
C ILE A 748 17.42 -32.76 -46.15
N ARG A 749 17.13 -32.81 -44.85
CA ARG A 749 15.81 -33.15 -44.35
C ARG A 749 14.86 -31.95 -44.49
N LEU A 750 13.62 -32.21 -44.89
CA LEU A 750 12.54 -31.23 -44.89
C LEU A 750 11.56 -31.50 -43.75
N TYR A 751 11.17 -30.44 -43.04
CA TYR A 751 10.04 -30.47 -42.11
C TYR A 751 8.93 -29.55 -42.59
N LEU A 752 7.86 -30.15 -43.11
CA LEU A 752 6.77 -29.47 -43.82
C LEU A 752 5.69 -28.95 -42.84
N PRO A 753 4.90 -27.91 -43.18
CA PRO A 753 3.72 -27.53 -42.38
C PRO A 753 2.63 -28.61 -42.43
N GLN A 754 1.68 -28.58 -41.50
CA GLN A 754 0.63 -29.62 -41.40
C GLN A 754 -0.26 -29.69 -42.65
N ASP A 755 -0.47 -28.56 -43.35
CA ASP A 755 -1.31 -28.43 -44.53
C ASP A 755 -0.50 -28.37 -45.85
N HIS A 756 0.72 -28.91 -45.88
CA HIS A 756 1.67 -28.75 -46.99
C HIS A 756 1.15 -29.21 -48.37
N ARG A 757 0.23 -30.19 -48.43
CA ARG A 757 -0.36 -30.74 -49.68
C ARG A 757 0.65 -31.14 -50.78
N LEU A 758 1.91 -31.33 -50.42
CA LEU A 758 2.95 -31.78 -51.34
C LEU A 758 2.67 -33.24 -51.72
N VAL A 759 2.23 -33.44 -52.97
CA VAL A 759 2.09 -34.76 -53.59
C VAL A 759 3.25 -34.95 -54.56
N CYS A 760 4.16 -35.86 -54.23
CA CYS A 760 5.35 -36.14 -55.04
C CYS A 760 5.75 -37.62 -54.96
N ALA A 761 6.30 -38.15 -56.04
CA ALA A 761 6.96 -39.44 -56.10
C ALA A 761 8.48 -39.28 -55.88
N PRO A 762 9.19 -40.33 -55.42
CA PRO A 762 10.66 -40.33 -55.42
C PRO A 762 11.22 -39.96 -56.81
N GLY A 763 12.14 -39.01 -56.86
CA GLY A 763 12.75 -38.47 -58.09
C GLY A 763 12.14 -37.16 -58.59
N ASP A 764 10.94 -36.80 -58.16
CA ASP A 764 10.33 -35.52 -58.51
C ASP A 764 11.19 -34.33 -58.07
N ARG A 765 11.30 -33.32 -58.94
CA ARG A 765 12.04 -32.10 -58.64
C ARG A 765 11.12 -31.10 -57.95
N VAL A 766 11.53 -30.59 -56.80
CA VAL A 766 10.78 -29.61 -56.00
C VAL A 766 11.59 -28.34 -55.77
N GLU A 767 10.89 -27.24 -55.52
CA GLU A 767 11.43 -25.99 -54.99
C GLU A 767 10.91 -25.83 -53.57
N VAL A 768 11.82 -25.51 -52.64
CA VAL A 768 11.50 -25.42 -51.22
C VAL A 768 12.12 -24.16 -50.65
N THR A 769 11.29 -23.32 -50.05
CA THR A 769 11.68 -22.14 -49.28
C THR A 769 11.49 -22.44 -47.80
N GLY A 770 12.46 -22.10 -46.96
CA GLY A 770 12.36 -22.39 -45.54
C GLY A 770 13.52 -21.81 -44.74
N ARG A 771 13.50 -22.05 -43.43
CA ARG A 771 14.61 -21.66 -42.55
C ARG A 771 15.43 -22.87 -42.12
N THR A 772 16.75 -22.76 -42.16
CA THR A 772 17.65 -23.81 -41.65
C THR A 772 17.37 -24.05 -40.17
N GLY A 773 17.48 -25.30 -39.74
CA GLY A 773 17.14 -25.77 -38.40
C GLY A 773 17.90 -27.05 -38.07
N SER A 774 17.86 -27.49 -36.82
CA SER A 774 18.37 -28.82 -36.42
C SER A 774 17.27 -29.64 -35.75
N TYR A 775 17.31 -30.96 -35.93
CA TYR A 775 16.47 -31.93 -35.22
C TYR A 775 17.35 -33.06 -34.67
N TYR A 776 17.60 -33.04 -33.36
CA TYR A 776 18.53 -33.98 -32.70
C TYR A 776 19.88 -34.11 -33.43
N GLY A 777 20.47 -32.98 -33.82
CA GLY A 777 21.74 -32.93 -34.55
C GLY A 777 21.57 -32.84 -36.06
N GLU A 778 20.57 -33.51 -36.64
CA GLU A 778 20.37 -33.52 -38.09
C GLU A 778 19.95 -32.16 -38.65
N LEU A 779 20.63 -31.71 -39.70
CA LEU A 779 20.27 -30.47 -40.39
C LEU A 779 18.95 -30.65 -41.15
N GLN A 780 18.03 -29.71 -40.93
CA GLN A 780 16.75 -29.66 -41.62
C GLN A 780 16.41 -28.28 -42.16
N LEU A 781 15.54 -28.25 -43.17
CA LEU A 781 14.85 -27.05 -43.64
C LEU A 781 13.41 -27.05 -43.13
N ARG A 782 13.07 -26.06 -42.29
CA ARG A 782 11.70 -25.88 -41.76
C ARG A 782 10.90 -25.00 -42.69
N VAL A 783 9.87 -25.58 -43.30
CA VAL A 783 8.95 -24.89 -44.21
C VAL A 783 7.79 -24.32 -43.38
N ARG A 784 7.48 -23.03 -43.54
CA ARG A 784 6.45 -22.35 -42.74
C ARG A 784 5.08 -22.43 -43.37
N GLU A 785 4.99 -22.13 -44.66
CA GLU A 785 3.71 -22.06 -45.37
C GLU A 785 3.63 -23.10 -46.48
N ARG A 786 2.41 -23.56 -46.81
CA ARG A 786 2.22 -24.54 -47.88
C ARG A 786 2.75 -24.08 -49.24
N GLY A 787 2.73 -22.76 -49.50
CA GLY A 787 3.18 -22.16 -50.76
C GLY A 787 4.70 -22.18 -50.93
N ASP A 788 5.43 -22.36 -49.84
CA ASP A 788 6.89 -22.39 -49.82
C ASP A 788 7.46 -23.72 -50.33
N VAL A 789 6.62 -24.73 -50.58
CA VAL A 789 7.06 -26.02 -51.11
C VAL A 789 6.20 -26.41 -52.30
N ARG A 790 6.82 -26.60 -53.46
CA ARG A 790 6.08 -26.97 -54.68
C ARG A 790 6.84 -27.93 -55.57
N ARG A 791 6.10 -28.87 -56.16
CA ARG A 791 6.59 -29.74 -57.22
C ARG A 791 6.79 -28.93 -58.49
N ILE A 792 8.00 -28.96 -59.03
CA ILE A 792 8.36 -28.31 -60.30
C ILE A 792 8.01 -29.23 -61.47
N ARG A 793 8.51 -30.47 -61.44
CA ARG A 793 8.32 -31.47 -62.52
C ARG A 793 8.62 -32.89 -62.05
N THR A 794 8.17 -33.89 -62.81
CA THR A 794 8.65 -35.27 -62.68
C THR A 794 10.15 -35.35 -62.98
N GLY A 795 10.89 -36.19 -62.27
CA GLY A 795 12.32 -36.41 -62.49
C GLY A 795 12.75 -37.85 -62.17
N PRO A 796 13.92 -38.29 -62.67
CA PRO A 796 14.46 -39.59 -62.30
C PRO A 796 14.86 -39.60 -60.83
N LEU A 797 14.68 -40.75 -60.16
CA LEU A 797 15.19 -40.97 -58.80
C LEU A 797 16.73 -40.90 -58.84
N PRO A 798 17.38 -40.06 -58.00
CA PRO A 798 18.83 -40.11 -57.85
C PRO A 798 19.29 -41.53 -57.53
N ALA A 799 20.31 -42.02 -58.24
CA ALA A 799 20.90 -43.32 -57.93
C ALA A 799 21.53 -43.27 -56.52
N PRO A 800 21.33 -44.30 -55.67
CA PRO A 800 22.00 -44.36 -54.38
C PRO A 800 23.51 -44.28 -54.52
N LEU A 801 24.15 -43.35 -53.81
CA LEU A 801 25.60 -43.15 -53.85
C LEU A 801 26.31 -44.32 -53.12
N PRO A 802 27.21 -45.07 -53.77
CA PRO A 802 27.98 -46.11 -53.09
C PRO A 802 28.88 -45.51 -52.02
N VAL A 803 28.72 -45.95 -50.77
CA VAL A 803 29.56 -45.54 -49.63
C VAL A 803 30.00 -46.77 -48.85
N THR A 804 31.15 -46.68 -48.17
CA THR A 804 31.58 -47.69 -47.21
C THR A 804 30.88 -47.50 -45.86
N SER A 805 30.80 -48.53 -45.03
CA SER A 805 30.08 -48.44 -43.74
C SER A 805 30.68 -47.38 -42.79
N GLY A 806 31.99 -47.13 -42.85
CA GLY A 806 32.67 -46.06 -42.12
C GLY A 806 32.44 -44.64 -42.66
N GLN A 807 31.85 -44.48 -43.85
CA GLN A 807 31.61 -43.17 -44.48
C GLN A 807 30.28 -42.53 -44.09
N MET A 808 29.49 -43.11 -43.17
CA MET A 808 28.26 -42.49 -42.68
C MET A 808 28.55 -41.34 -41.72
N VAL A 809 28.92 -40.19 -42.27
CA VAL A 809 29.32 -38.97 -41.58
C VAL A 809 28.64 -37.73 -42.20
N GLU A 810 28.85 -36.56 -41.59
CA GLU A 810 28.18 -35.27 -41.89
C GLU A 810 28.01 -34.95 -43.39
N PRO A 811 29.02 -35.12 -44.28
CA PRO A 811 28.86 -34.80 -45.70
C PRO A 811 27.78 -35.62 -46.42
N TYR A 812 27.44 -36.81 -45.90
CA TYR A 812 26.45 -37.70 -46.48
C TYR A 812 25.07 -37.57 -45.82
N GLU A 813 24.95 -36.80 -44.74
CA GLU A 813 23.68 -36.60 -44.05
C GLU A 813 22.61 -36.04 -45.01
N GLY A 814 21.43 -36.66 -45.00
CA GLY A 814 20.31 -36.37 -45.89
C GLY A 814 20.44 -36.98 -47.29
N MET A 815 21.56 -37.59 -47.66
CA MET A 815 21.76 -38.21 -48.97
C MET A 815 21.27 -39.66 -49.00
N LEU A 816 20.73 -40.06 -50.15
CA LEU A 816 20.45 -41.43 -50.52
C LEU A 816 21.76 -42.14 -50.90
N VAL A 817 22.17 -43.09 -50.07
CA VAL A 817 23.40 -43.86 -50.23
C VAL A 817 23.09 -45.35 -50.32
N GLN A 818 24.06 -46.14 -50.76
CA GLN A 818 24.02 -47.60 -50.74
C GLN A 818 25.35 -48.13 -50.20
N LEU A 819 25.28 -49.04 -49.23
CA LEU A 819 26.46 -49.70 -48.67
C LEU A 819 26.24 -51.21 -48.60
N SER A 820 27.34 -51.96 -48.71
CA SER A 820 27.36 -53.41 -48.56
C SER A 820 28.32 -53.79 -47.45
N GLY A 821 27.84 -54.48 -46.42
CA GLY A 821 28.67 -54.89 -45.28
C GLY A 821 28.19 -56.20 -44.65
N ARG A 822 29.00 -56.77 -43.77
CA ARG A 822 28.61 -57.95 -42.99
C ARG A 822 27.84 -57.51 -41.75
N VAL A 823 26.79 -58.25 -41.38
CA VAL A 823 26.06 -57.99 -40.13
C VAL A 823 27.00 -58.20 -38.95
N SER A 824 27.37 -57.11 -38.28
CA SER A 824 28.29 -57.12 -37.14
C SER A 824 27.53 -57.18 -35.81
N GLU A 825 26.32 -56.65 -35.76
CA GLU A 825 25.49 -56.59 -34.55
C GLU A 825 23.99 -56.52 -34.90
N ILE A 826 23.14 -57.12 -34.07
CA ILE A 826 21.67 -57.12 -34.24
C ILE A 826 21.04 -56.60 -32.95
N GLU A 827 20.30 -55.49 -33.04
CA GLU A 827 19.68 -54.87 -31.87
C GLU A 827 18.29 -55.45 -31.58
N SER A 828 17.88 -55.44 -30.30
CA SER A 828 16.55 -55.93 -29.88
C SER A 828 15.39 -55.12 -30.45
N GLY A 829 15.62 -53.84 -30.81
CA GLY A 829 14.64 -52.91 -31.36
C GLY A 829 14.47 -52.95 -32.88
N GLY A 830 14.96 -53.97 -33.57
CA GLY A 830 14.79 -54.15 -35.02
C GLY A 830 15.84 -53.45 -35.90
N SER A 831 16.74 -52.66 -35.31
CA SER A 831 17.93 -52.14 -36.00
C SER A 831 19.06 -53.17 -36.01
N PHE A 832 20.07 -52.95 -36.84
CA PHE A 832 21.26 -53.81 -36.94
C PHE A 832 22.44 -53.00 -37.46
N TRP A 833 23.65 -53.56 -37.39
CA TRP A 833 24.88 -52.91 -37.83
C TRP A 833 25.53 -53.69 -38.95
N LEU A 834 26.07 -52.95 -39.92
CA LEU A 834 26.86 -53.47 -41.03
C LEU A 834 28.29 -52.98 -40.94
N ASP A 835 29.25 -53.84 -41.25
CA ASP A 835 30.66 -53.47 -41.33
C ASP A 835 31.32 -54.14 -42.53
N ASP A 836 31.92 -53.33 -43.40
CA ASP A 836 32.72 -53.75 -44.54
C ASP A 836 34.23 -53.75 -44.26
N GLY A 837 34.62 -53.43 -43.03
CA GLY A 837 36.00 -53.26 -42.58
C GLY A 837 36.44 -51.80 -42.49
N SER A 838 35.66 -50.84 -43.00
CA SER A 838 35.94 -49.40 -42.87
C SER A 838 35.35 -48.77 -41.61
N GLY A 839 34.49 -49.49 -40.88
CA GLY A 839 33.86 -49.03 -39.64
C GLY A 839 32.37 -49.37 -39.59
N PRO A 840 31.76 -49.46 -38.40
CA PRO A 840 30.39 -49.94 -38.26
C PRO A 840 29.34 -48.89 -38.65
N ALA A 841 28.37 -49.30 -39.46
CA ALA A 841 27.21 -48.53 -39.88
C ALA A 841 25.91 -49.05 -39.28
N ARG A 842 25.19 -48.21 -38.52
CA ARG A 842 23.86 -48.55 -38.00
C ARG A 842 22.80 -48.42 -39.09
N VAL A 843 22.04 -49.49 -39.32
CA VAL A 843 20.82 -49.48 -40.14
C VAL A 843 19.61 -49.46 -39.19
N TYR A 844 18.82 -48.39 -39.27
CA TYR A 844 17.62 -48.19 -38.46
C TYR A 844 16.38 -48.37 -39.32
N LEU A 845 15.55 -49.36 -38.98
CA LEU A 845 14.28 -49.60 -39.62
C LEU A 845 13.22 -48.72 -38.96
N ASP A 846 12.85 -47.62 -39.63
CA ASP A 846 11.86 -46.69 -39.11
C ASP A 846 10.47 -47.36 -39.09
N PRO A 847 9.77 -47.42 -37.94
CA PRO A 847 8.47 -48.08 -37.83
C PRO A 847 7.42 -47.57 -38.82
N ASP A 848 7.48 -46.30 -39.23
CA ASP A 848 6.53 -45.69 -40.16
C ASP A 848 6.63 -46.28 -41.58
N THR A 849 7.77 -46.88 -41.93
CA THR A 849 7.96 -47.54 -43.24
C THR A 849 7.23 -48.88 -43.36
N GLY A 850 6.86 -49.50 -42.22
CA GLY A 850 6.33 -50.86 -42.18
C GLY A 850 7.35 -51.95 -42.54
N ILE A 851 8.63 -51.61 -42.73
CA ILE A 851 9.69 -52.57 -43.03
C ILE A 851 9.95 -53.43 -41.78
N LYS A 852 9.68 -54.74 -41.90
CA LYS A 852 10.04 -55.70 -40.86
C LYS A 852 11.48 -56.15 -41.05
N ARG A 853 12.23 -56.26 -39.95
CA ARG A 853 13.59 -56.83 -40.00
C ARG A 853 13.52 -58.27 -40.52
N PRO A 854 14.28 -58.65 -41.56
CA PRO A 854 14.39 -60.04 -41.98
C PRO A 854 15.15 -60.88 -40.94
N ALA A 855 15.09 -62.20 -41.09
CA ALA A 855 15.93 -63.11 -40.32
C ALA A 855 17.38 -62.98 -40.80
N LEU A 856 18.17 -62.17 -40.09
CA LEU A 856 19.58 -61.92 -40.36
C LEU A 856 20.46 -62.75 -39.42
N SER A 857 21.56 -63.28 -39.96
CA SER A 857 22.61 -63.94 -39.19
C SER A 857 23.84 -63.03 -39.06
N LEU A 858 24.53 -63.09 -37.91
CA LEU A 858 25.82 -62.43 -37.75
C LEU A 858 26.80 -62.92 -38.84
N GLY A 859 27.53 -62.00 -39.46
CA GLY A 859 28.46 -62.24 -40.56
C GLY A 859 27.83 -62.32 -41.96
N GLN A 860 26.50 -62.31 -42.07
CA GLN A 860 25.80 -62.33 -43.36
C GLN A 860 26.08 -61.05 -44.16
N LEU A 861 26.34 -61.17 -45.47
CA LEU A 861 26.53 -60.02 -46.35
C LEU A 861 25.16 -59.41 -46.71
N VAL A 862 25.02 -58.11 -46.44
CA VAL A 862 23.81 -57.34 -46.68
C VAL A 862 24.17 -56.07 -47.43
N GLN A 863 23.37 -55.74 -48.44
CA GLN A 863 23.42 -54.46 -49.11
C GLN A 863 22.16 -53.68 -48.78
N VAL A 864 22.34 -52.42 -48.37
CA VAL A 864 21.25 -51.52 -47.97
C VAL A 864 21.40 -50.20 -48.69
N ALA A 865 20.34 -49.79 -49.36
CA ALA A 865 20.12 -48.42 -49.80
C ALA A 865 19.27 -47.68 -48.76
N GLY A 866 19.52 -46.39 -48.56
CA GLY A 866 18.75 -45.60 -47.60
C GLY A 866 19.25 -44.18 -47.49
N VAL A 867 18.52 -43.35 -46.76
CA VAL A 867 18.97 -41.99 -46.46
C VAL A 867 19.79 -41.98 -45.18
N VAL A 868 20.96 -41.34 -45.22
CA VAL A 868 21.76 -41.12 -44.00
C VAL A 868 21.06 -40.06 -43.16
N SER A 869 20.76 -40.39 -41.90
CA SER A 869 20.12 -39.50 -40.93
C SER A 869 20.95 -39.45 -39.66
N GLN A 870 20.79 -38.39 -38.87
CA GLN A 870 21.43 -38.27 -37.56
C GLN A 870 20.40 -38.16 -36.43
N TYR A 871 20.68 -38.77 -35.28
CA TYR A 871 19.81 -38.70 -34.10
C TYR A 871 20.60 -38.73 -32.78
N ARG A 872 20.95 -37.55 -32.25
CA ARG A 872 21.67 -37.35 -30.99
C ARG A 872 20.70 -36.98 -29.85
N ARG A 873 20.17 -37.99 -29.13
CA ARG A 873 19.38 -37.79 -27.89
C ARG A 873 20.20 -37.96 -26.60
N THR A 874 21.32 -38.64 -26.66
CA THR A 874 22.30 -38.91 -25.60
C THR A 874 23.67 -39.12 -26.27
N PRO A 875 24.82 -38.99 -25.58
CA PRO A 875 26.13 -39.26 -26.18
C PRO A 875 26.28 -40.75 -26.45
N GLN A 876 25.72 -41.20 -27.57
CA GLN A 876 25.95 -42.53 -28.12
C GLN A 876 27.35 -42.50 -28.74
N VAL A 877 28.29 -43.19 -28.09
CA VAL A 877 29.74 -43.15 -28.37
C VAL A 877 30.10 -43.77 -29.73
N ARG A 878 29.18 -44.51 -30.37
CA ARG A 878 29.41 -45.08 -31.71
C ARG A 878 28.76 -44.21 -32.79
N SER A 879 29.56 -43.90 -33.82
CA SER A 879 29.18 -43.24 -35.07
C SER A 879 28.46 -41.89 -34.96
N ASP A 880 28.68 -41.12 -33.88
CA ASP A 880 28.13 -39.77 -33.66
C ASP A 880 26.60 -39.62 -33.86
N GLY A 881 25.85 -40.72 -33.74
CA GLY A 881 24.40 -40.77 -33.96
C GLY A 881 23.96 -40.91 -35.42
N TYR A 882 24.86 -41.13 -36.38
CA TYR A 882 24.50 -41.42 -37.77
C TYR A 882 23.90 -42.81 -37.94
N ARG A 883 22.89 -42.89 -38.80
CA ARG A 883 22.14 -44.11 -39.13
C ARG A 883 21.67 -44.07 -40.58
N LEU A 884 21.59 -45.24 -41.20
CA LEU A 884 20.97 -45.41 -42.51
C LEU A 884 19.49 -45.77 -42.35
N LEU A 885 18.62 -45.05 -43.06
CA LEU A 885 17.17 -45.25 -43.07
C LEU A 885 16.72 -45.83 -44.42
N PRO A 886 16.46 -47.16 -44.52
CA PRO A 886 15.83 -47.75 -45.70
C PRO A 886 14.40 -47.21 -45.87
N ARG A 887 13.98 -46.96 -47.11
CA ARG A 887 12.69 -46.31 -47.41
C ARG A 887 11.62 -47.33 -47.77
N PHE A 888 12.03 -48.41 -48.44
CA PHE A 888 11.15 -49.49 -48.90
C PHE A 888 11.76 -50.86 -48.60
N PRO A 889 10.96 -51.95 -48.52
CA PRO A 889 11.48 -53.30 -48.34
C PRO A 889 12.52 -53.71 -49.40
N GLY A 890 12.39 -53.21 -50.63
CA GLY A 890 13.32 -53.45 -51.73
C GLY A 890 14.64 -52.68 -51.66
N ASP A 891 14.80 -51.76 -50.70
CA ASP A 891 16.09 -51.08 -50.47
C ASP A 891 17.10 -52.00 -49.78
N MET A 892 16.75 -53.24 -49.43
CA MET A 892 17.68 -54.19 -48.80
C MET A 892 17.76 -55.51 -49.58
N THR A 893 18.97 -55.95 -49.85
CA THR A 893 19.25 -57.26 -50.47
C THR A 893 20.23 -58.05 -49.61
N TYR A 894 20.02 -59.37 -49.56
CA TYR A 894 20.75 -60.28 -48.68
C TYR A 894 21.27 -61.45 -49.51
N ALA A 895 22.54 -61.81 -49.35
CA ALA A 895 23.07 -63.02 -49.96
C ALA A 895 22.60 -64.27 -49.19
N ALA A 896 22.31 -65.37 -49.90
CA ALA A 896 22.13 -66.67 -49.28
C ALA A 896 23.47 -67.15 -48.68
N THR A 897 23.41 -67.78 -47.51
CA THR A 897 24.58 -68.23 -46.74
C THR A 897 25.41 -69.29 -47.50
N GLU A 898 26.71 -68.98 -47.64
CA GLU A 898 27.87 -69.80 -48.03
C GLU A 898 27.99 -70.32 -49.49
N GLU A 899 28.87 -69.67 -50.27
CA GLU A 899 30.07 -70.34 -50.81
C GLU A 899 31.19 -69.31 -51.05
N GLN A 900 32.44 -69.75 -50.87
CA GLN A 900 33.64 -68.94 -50.99
C GLN A 900 33.83 -68.40 -52.42
N GLY A 901 33.52 -67.13 -52.63
CA GLY A 901 33.85 -66.38 -53.83
C GLY A 901 33.79 -64.89 -53.52
N GLN A 902 34.92 -64.22 -53.60
CA GLN A 902 35.09 -62.80 -53.33
C GLN A 902 34.24 -61.98 -54.33
N PRO A 903 33.18 -61.26 -53.89
CA PRO A 903 32.52 -60.28 -54.75
C PRO A 903 33.35 -59.01 -54.74
N ASP A 904 33.53 -58.39 -55.91
CA ASP A 904 34.18 -57.09 -56.04
C ASP A 904 33.52 -56.07 -55.10
N LEU A 905 34.26 -55.66 -54.06
CA LEU A 905 33.93 -54.49 -53.26
C LEU A 905 33.94 -53.29 -54.21
N LEU A 906 32.77 -52.65 -54.38
CA LEU A 906 32.63 -51.42 -55.14
C LEU A 906 33.72 -50.42 -54.70
N VAL A 907 34.58 -50.03 -55.63
CA VAL A 907 35.58 -48.99 -55.42
C VAL A 907 34.81 -47.69 -55.12
N PRO A 908 34.97 -47.07 -53.94
CA PRO A 908 34.24 -45.86 -53.58
C PRO A 908 34.69 -44.68 -54.44
N LEU A 909 33.74 -43.94 -55.00
CA LEU A 909 33.96 -42.57 -55.46
C LEU A 909 34.13 -41.68 -54.23
N ARG A 910 35.35 -41.22 -53.95
CA ARG A 910 35.55 -40.09 -53.02
C ARG A 910 34.83 -38.88 -53.61
N LEU A 911 33.93 -38.26 -52.84
CA LEU A 911 33.55 -36.88 -53.10
C LEU A 911 34.84 -36.04 -53.05
N PRO A 912 35.06 -35.08 -53.98
CA PRO A 912 36.25 -34.24 -53.97
C PRO A 912 36.41 -33.59 -52.60
N GLU A 913 37.61 -33.73 -52.03
CA GLU A 913 37.99 -33.22 -50.71
C GLU A 913 37.61 -31.74 -50.60
N THR A 914 36.70 -31.44 -49.68
CA THR A 914 36.28 -30.08 -49.34
C THR A 914 37.41 -29.40 -48.59
N GLY A 915 37.84 -28.25 -49.11
CA GLY A 915 38.82 -27.40 -48.46
C GLY A 915 38.31 -26.85 -47.12
N VAL A 916 39.12 -27.13 -46.08
CA VAL A 916 39.41 -26.34 -44.87
C VAL A 916 38.37 -26.29 -43.73
N ARG A 917 38.85 -26.85 -42.60
CA ARG A 917 38.67 -26.58 -41.15
C ARG A 917 37.30 -26.22 -40.59
#